data_AF-A0A954PTS8-F1
#
_entry.id   AF-A0A954PTS8-F1
#
_cell.length_a   1.000
_cell.length_b   1.000
_cell.length_c   1.000
_cell.angle_alpha   90.00
_cell.angle_beta   90.00
_cell.angle_gamma   90.00
#
_symmetry.space_group_name_H-M   'P 1'
#
loop_
_entity.id
_entity.type
_entity.pdbx_description
1 polymer ?
#
loop_
_entity_poly.entity_id
_entity_poly.type
_entity_poly.pdbx_seq_one_letter_code
_entity_poly.pdbx_strand_id
1 'polypeptide(L)'
;MLKQRNFWEQFACVAMVLIAMSTRATAAADDIITSDVVRESVARSISLLQKAATGTADNRECFTCHGQAMPVLAMVESRRHGFLIDQQDLDRQIKHTHAHLKKGQKPYAKGKGQGGGVDTAGYALWTLEEGEFPADEVTAAVAEYLLQVQKPDGFWKCSSDRPPSESSDFTTTYLALRALSSFSTQSHGERLEKSLGQAAAWLMDADPHETEDVVFGLLSTDYLDVEVSLRDSLVKRLLESQRSDGGWSQKPDMESDAYATGTVLYALHRAGGRHDDGVWNRAVRYLIDTQLADGSWHVRTRSKPFQKYFETGFPHGTDQFISTSATAWATLALMFTLPEPAADDQQALETDRPKYSLILRGGTIVDGTGNPWYRGDVAIAGDRIVAIGSIDGRAARVIDAGGLVVAPGFVDMHSHSDWTLFEDGDAQSKIRQGVTTEILGEGASGGPNLDQMPAKEVDINGTTHRISTLGDYFTALEKSTTSVNVASYVGINNLWQSVMGQSFDRPSDAEIEQMKGLLADAMKDGAFGLSSQVMTPPGSLATTEDLVELCKVVHQYHGIYSTHIRNEGTGVFDSVAEAIAVGERADVPVDIIHLKIADQQSWGLMRGIIEMIEQARLRGVNVQANVYPYTRGNNNLSSIIPPWAHEGGKEKLLERLKNPVDRDRMKHDIESGIVGWYNHYTAVGRDWERMLISADSRYRGKTMQAVIDERTAGMDPKPDALDVLFDLLIEEDGSVSTVYAHHEERDMNLAMQQPWCSIGSDGSALAITGTLSRGNPHPRNFGTFPRVLGRYVRQQQLITLEQAVQKMTSLNAAKIGIYDRGVLRPGLFADITIFDPKTVIDQATYDDPFHYNLGIHYVIVNGQVVLDHDKHTGARPGRVIRKSTR
;
A
#
# COMPACT_ATOMS: atom_id res chain seq x y z
N MET A 1 53.62 7.34 40.34
CA MET A 1 55.00 7.84 40.48
C MET A 1 55.87 7.23 39.38
N LEU A 2 56.94 7.92 38.96
CA LEU A 2 58.02 7.43 38.07
C LEU A 2 57.69 7.20 36.57
N LYS A 3 57.66 8.32 35.83
CA LYS A 3 58.25 8.55 34.49
C LYS A 3 58.12 7.46 33.40
N GLN A 4 57.17 7.66 32.49
CA GLN A 4 57.40 7.60 31.03
C GLN A 4 57.09 9.02 30.51
N ARG A 5 57.96 9.77 29.82
CA ARG A 5 58.66 9.54 28.54
C ARG A 5 57.68 9.59 27.36
N ASN A 6 57.43 10.82 26.91
CA ASN A 6 56.67 11.13 25.69
C ASN A 6 57.24 10.40 24.48
N PHE A 7 56.37 10.00 23.57
CA PHE A 7 56.59 10.23 22.14
C PHE A 7 55.32 10.83 21.52
N TRP A 8 55.49 11.59 20.44
CA TRP A 8 54.57 12.65 20.03
C TRP A 8 53.37 12.19 19.20
N GLU A 9 52.45 13.14 18.99
CA GLU A 9 51.54 13.23 17.84
C GLU A 9 50.59 12.05 17.61
N GLN A 10 49.32 12.23 17.98
CA GLN A 10 48.26 12.33 16.96
C GLN A 10 46.88 12.71 17.54
N PHE A 11 46.21 13.62 16.82
CA PHE A 11 44.75 13.84 16.77
C PHE A 11 43.96 14.37 17.98
N ALA A 12 42.82 14.98 17.59
CA ALA A 12 41.62 15.32 18.35
C ALA A 12 41.70 16.52 19.33
N CYS A 13 40.71 17.43 19.38
CA CYS A 13 39.64 17.81 18.44
C CYS A 13 38.92 19.07 19.02
N VAL A 14 37.78 19.47 18.41
CA VAL A 14 36.73 20.35 18.99
C VAL A 14 37.10 21.85 19.01
N ALA A 15 36.65 22.68 18.04
CA ALA A 15 35.40 23.47 18.03
C ALA A 15 35.37 24.63 19.08
N MET A 16 34.68 25.79 18.96
CA MET A 16 33.68 26.39 18.05
C MET A 16 33.59 27.93 18.38
N VAL A 17 32.95 28.90 17.69
CA VAL A 17 32.18 28.99 16.41
C VAL A 17 32.08 30.47 15.92
N LEU A 18 32.00 30.70 14.61
CA LEU A 18 31.39 31.82 13.82
C LEU A 18 31.59 33.35 14.09
N ILE A 19 31.71 34.06 12.94
CA ILE A 19 31.14 35.38 12.50
C ILE A 19 32.25 36.30 11.93
N ALA A 20 32.17 36.97 10.75
CA ALA A 20 31.50 36.73 9.45
C ALA A 20 32.03 37.78 8.42
N MET A 21 31.79 37.52 7.12
CA MET A 21 31.74 38.47 5.98
C MET A 21 33.00 38.93 5.21
N SER A 22 32.97 38.60 3.90
CA SER A 22 33.61 39.23 2.73
C SER A 22 35.15 39.10 2.58
N THR A 23 35.70 38.85 1.38
CA THR A 23 35.13 38.88 0.01
C THR A 23 35.39 37.59 -0.78
N ARG A 24 34.40 37.15 -1.58
CA ARG A 24 34.58 36.11 -2.62
C ARG A 24 35.15 36.76 -3.90
N ALA A 25 36.21 36.20 -4.46
CA ALA A 25 36.65 36.47 -5.84
C ALA A 25 37.60 35.35 -6.36
N THR A 26 37.05 34.16 -6.59
CA THR A 26 37.69 33.13 -7.43
C THR A 26 36.62 32.53 -8.34
N ALA A 27 36.90 32.48 -9.64
CA ALA A 27 35.96 31.95 -10.63
C ALA A 27 35.66 30.47 -10.36
N ALA A 28 34.42 30.07 -10.56
CA ALA A 28 34.04 28.66 -10.54
C ALA A 28 34.63 27.96 -11.77
N ALA A 29 35.19 26.77 -11.57
CA ALA A 29 35.36 25.82 -12.66
C ALA A 29 34.00 25.16 -12.92
N ASP A 30 33.63 25.00 -14.19
CA ASP A 30 32.42 24.29 -14.58
C ASP A 30 32.61 22.77 -14.36
N ASP A 31 32.01 22.24 -13.28
CA ASP A 31 31.89 20.78 -13.09
C ASP A 31 30.95 20.21 -14.15
N ILE A 32 31.52 19.54 -15.15
CA ILE A 32 30.77 18.90 -16.25
C ILE A 32 29.83 17.84 -15.67
N ILE A 33 28.54 17.94 -15.97
CA ILE A 33 27.55 16.94 -15.56
C ILE A 33 27.81 15.65 -16.32
N THR A 34 28.02 14.56 -15.60
CA THR A 34 28.30 13.25 -16.20
C THR A 34 27.02 12.55 -16.63
N SER A 35 27.12 11.64 -17.61
CA SER A 35 26.01 10.81 -18.05
C SER A 35 25.42 9.95 -16.92
N ASP A 36 26.21 9.61 -15.89
CA ASP A 36 25.73 8.86 -14.71
C ASP A 36 24.75 9.69 -13.87
N VAL A 37 25.05 10.98 -13.63
CA VAL A 37 24.15 11.91 -12.90
C VAL A 37 22.83 12.07 -13.65
N VAL A 38 22.90 12.20 -14.98
CA VAL A 38 21.71 12.25 -15.85
C VAL A 38 20.91 10.94 -15.77
N ARG A 39 21.58 9.78 -15.86
CA ARG A 39 20.91 8.47 -15.77
C ARG A 39 20.23 8.27 -14.41
N GLU A 40 20.85 8.66 -13.32
CA GLU A 40 20.28 8.57 -11.97
C GLU A 40 19.06 9.49 -11.82
N SER A 41 19.18 10.75 -12.29
CA SER A 41 18.09 11.72 -12.32
C SER A 41 16.86 11.17 -13.05
N VAL A 42 17.06 10.62 -14.25
CA VAL A 42 15.97 10.12 -15.09
C VAL A 42 15.39 8.80 -14.56
N ALA A 43 16.20 7.92 -13.97
CA ALA A 43 15.70 6.69 -13.35
C ALA A 43 14.67 6.98 -12.24
N ARG A 44 14.86 8.03 -11.44
CA ARG A 44 13.86 8.49 -10.45
C ARG A 44 12.56 8.93 -11.14
N SER A 45 12.67 9.80 -12.15
CA SER A 45 11.51 10.34 -12.87
C SER A 45 10.68 9.28 -13.59
N ILE A 46 11.32 8.29 -14.22
CA ILE A 46 10.63 7.19 -14.93
C ILE A 46 9.75 6.37 -13.99
N SER A 47 10.22 6.06 -12.77
CA SER A 47 9.41 5.35 -11.78
C SER A 47 8.17 6.13 -11.38
N LEU A 48 8.26 7.46 -11.35
CA LEU A 48 7.17 8.35 -10.97
C LEU A 48 6.18 8.59 -12.12
N LEU A 49 6.66 8.70 -13.36
CA LEU A 49 5.85 8.86 -14.57
C LEU A 49 5.01 7.60 -14.87
N GLN A 50 5.57 6.39 -14.70
CA GLN A 50 4.82 5.13 -14.79
C GLN A 50 3.68 5.08 -13.75
N LYS A 51 3.97 5.45 -12.49
CA LYS A 51 2.96 5.51 -11.43
C LYS A 51 1.82 6.49 -11.78
N ALA A 52 2.15 7.67 -12.30
CA ALA A 52 1.19 8.66 -12.79
C ALA A 52 0.30 8.10 -13.92
N ALA A 53 0.90 7.39 -14.88
CA ALA A 53 0.20 6.82 -16.02
C ALA A 53 -0.78 5.70 -15.60
N THR A 54 -0.29 4.77 -14.78
CA THR A 54 -1.12 3.72 -14.17
C THR A 54 -2.28 4.33 -13.37
N GLY A 55 -1.99 5.25 -12.44
CA GLY A 55 -2.99 5.89 -11.59
C GLY A 55 -4.01 6.72 -12.37
N THR A 56 -3.60 7.35 -13.48
CA THR A 56 -4.53 8.01 -14.42
C THR A 56 -5.47 7.00 -15.07
N ALA A 57 -4.93 5.90 -15.59
CA ALA A 57 -5.71 4.85 -16.26
C ALA A 57 -6.63 4.04 -15.32
N ASP A 58 -6.35 4.04 -14.01
CA ASP A 58 -7.20 3.43 -12.98
C ASP A 58 -8.37 4.36 -12.57
N ASN A 59 -8.16 5.69 -12.58
CA ASN A 59 -9.14 6.66 -12.11
C ASN A 59 -9.97 7.35 -13.21
N ARG A 60 -9.62 7.18 -14.50
CA ARG A 60 -10.29 7.82 -15.64
C ARG A 60 -10.61 6.85 -16.78
N GLU A 61 -11.81 6.98 -17.34
CA GLU A 61 -12.22 6.28 -18.58
C GLU A 61 -11.92 7.06 -19.88
N CYS A 62 -11.30 8.24 -19.75
CA CYS A 62 -11.00 9.19 -20.81
C CYS A 62 -9.51 9.47 -20.88
N PHE A 63 -9.00 9.66 -22.10
CA PHE A 63 -7.60 9.99 -22.35
C PHE A 63 -7.20 11.35 -21.74
N THR A 64 -5.94 11.50 -21.35
CA THR A 64 -5.37 12.78 -20.90
C THR A 64 -3.99 13.07 -21.51
N CYS A 65 -3.77 14.33 -21.90
CA CYS A 65 -2.48 14.81 -22.41
C CYS A 65 -1.35 14.68 -21.37
N HIS A 66 -1.61 15.13 -20.15
CA HIS A 66 -0.63 15.22 -19.06
C HIS A 66 -0.40 13.89 -18.32
N GLY A 67 -1.42 13.04 -18.21
CA GLY A 67 -1.39 11.81 -17.43
C GLY A 67 -1.17 10.55 -18.27
N GLN A 68 -1.20 10.63 -19.60
CA GLN A 68 -0.94 9.49 -20.49
C GLN A 68 0.00 9.84 -21.63
N ALA A 69 -0.30 10.85 -22.46
CA ALA A 69 0.58 11.21 -23.58
C ALA A 69 2.00 11.52 -23.09
N MET A 70 2.17 12.57 -22.27
CA MET A 70 3.50 13.02 -21.84
C MET A 70 4.31 11.92 -21.12
N PRO A 71 3.74 11.12 -20.18
CA PRO A 71 4.40 9.94 -19.64
C PRO A 71 4.80 8.91 -20.72
N VAL A 72 3.93 8.59 -21.69
CA VAL A 72 4.25 7.62 -22.75
C VAL A 72 5.40 8.13 -23.63
N LEU A 73 5.43 9.40 -24.02
CA LEU A 73 6.56 9.98 -24.77
C LEU A 73 7.87 9.77 -24.02
N ALA A 74 7.92 10.17 -22.74
CA ALA A 74 9.09 10.01 -21.90
C ALA A 74 9.48 8.54 -21.67
N MET A 75 8.51 7.63 -21.52
CA MET A 75 8.75 6.20 -21.36
C MET A 75 9.31 5.57 -22.64
N VAL A 76 8.77 5.88 -23.82
CA VAL A 76 9.27 5.36 -25.10
C VAL A 76 10.69 5.85 -25.36
N GLU A 77 10.99 7.13 -25.11
CA GLU A 77 12.34 7.66 -25.31
C GLU A 77 13.33 7.08 -24.28
N SER A 78 12.92 6.97 -23.02
CA SER A 78 13.72 6.28 -22.00
C SER A 78 13.98 4.81 -22.39
N ARG A 79 13.01 4.14 -23.04
CA ARG A 79 13.21 2.82 -23.63
C ARG A 79 14.28 2.87 -24.74
N ARG A 80 14.31 3.87 -25.63
CA ARG A 80 15.37 3.99 -26.65
C ARG A 80 16.77 4.11 -26.00
N HIS A 81 16.91 4.84 -24.90
CA HIS A 81 18.17 5.01 -24.15
C HIS A 81 18.51 3.90 -23.11
N GLY A 82 17.81 2.76 -23.15
CA GLY A 82 18.14 1.54 -22.40
C GLY A 82 17.56 1.44 -20.99
N PHE A 83 16.62 2.30 -20.61
CA PHE A 83 15.96 2.20 -19.31
C PHE A 83 14.90 1.08 -19.28
N LEU A 84 14.63 0.57 -18.08
CA LEU A 84 13.56 -0.39 -17.83
C LEU A 84 12.22 0.32 -17.73
N ILE A 85 11.27 -0.12 -18.56
CA ILE A 85 9.88 0.34 -18.59
C ILE A 85 8.99 -0.88 -18.41
N ASP A 86 7.92 -0.75 -17.62
CA ASP A 86 6.86 -1.74 -17.55
C ASP A 86 6.13 -1.80 -18.90
N GLN A 87 6.49 -2.80 -19.71
CA GLN A 87 5.90 -2.98 -21.03
C GLN A 87 4.40 -3.32 -20.96
N GLN A 88 3.88 -3.86 -19.84
CA GLN A 88 2.44 -4.13 -19.70
C GLN A 88 1.67 -2.84 -19.44
N ASP A 89 2.19 -1.92 -18.62
CA ASP A 89 1.56 -0.60 -18.46
C ASP A 89 1.69 0.22 -19.75
N LEU A 90 2.86 0.27 -20.40
CA LEU A 90 3.04 0.97 -21.67
C LEU A 90 2.04 0.48 -22.74
N ASP A 91 1.90 -0.83 -22.91
CA ASP A 91 0.89 -1.47 -23.75
C ASP A 91 -0.54 -1.07 -23.35
N ARG A 92 -0.83 -1.01 -22.05
CA ARG A 92 -2.13 -0.63 -21.49
C ARG A 92 -2.46 0.82 -21.83
N GLN A 93 -1.50 1.75 -21.72
CA GLN A 93 -1.70 3.16 -22.07
C GLN A 93 -1.96 3.33 -23.57
N ILE A 94 -1.19 2.68 -24.44
CA ILE A 94 -1.40 2.72 -25.91
C ILE A 94 -2.79 2.17 -26.27
N LYS A 95 -3.18 1.01 -25.73
CA LYS A 95 -4.50 0.40 -25.94
C LYS A 95 -5.65 1.26 -25.40
N HIS A 96 -5.46 1.92 -24.25
CA HIS A 96 -6.43 2.87 -23.70
C HIS A 96 -6.64 4.05 -24.65
N THR A 97 -5.56 4.64 -25.16
CA THR A 97 -5.61 5.78 -26.08
C THR A 97 -6.36 5.45 -27.38
N HIS A 98 -6.06 4.30 -28.00
CA HIS A 98 -6.81 3.83 -29.17
C HIS A 98 -8.30 3.63 -28.85
N ALA A 99 -8.62 2.98 -27.72
CA ALA A 99 -9.99 2.78 -27.29
C ALA A 99 -10.74 4.11 -27.03
N HIS A 100 -10.06 5.16 -26.55
CA HIS A 100 -10.63 6.49 -26.40
C HIS A 100 -11.01 7.12 -27.75
N LEU A 101 -10.08 7.13 -28.71
CA LEU A 101 -10.34 7.65 -30.07
C LEU A 101 -11.43 6.84 -30.78
N LYS A 102 -11.48 5.53 -30.57
CA LYS A 102 -12.51 4.64 -31.12
C LYS A 102 -13.91 4.98 -30.61
N LYS A 103 -14.07 5.39 -29.35
CA LYS A 103 -15.34 5.95 -28.83
C LYS A 103 -15.74 7.24 -29.58
N GLY A 104 -14.76 8.03 -30.02
CA GLY A 104 -14.92 9.29 -30.77
C GLY A 104 -15.10 9.17 -32.28
N GLN A 105 -14.88 7.99 -32.88
CA GLN A 105 -14.81 7.80 -34.35
C GLN A 105 -16.03 8.37 -35.12
N LYS A 106 -17.25 8.14 -34.63
CA LYS A 106 -18.49 8.66 -35.26
C LYS A 106 -18.66 10.18 -35.15
N PRO A 107 -18.38 10.82 -34.01
CA PRO A 107 -18.18 12.27 -33.93
C PRO A 107 -17.12 12.82 -34.90
N TYR A 108 -15.91 12.25 -34.91
CA TYR A 108 -14.80 12.73 -35.73
C TYR A 108 -15.15 12.74 -37.23
N ALA A 109 -15.74 11.66 -37.74
CA ALA A 109 -16.24 11.56 -39.13
C ALA A 109 -17.35 12.59 -39.50
N LYS A 110 -17.85 13.38 -38.54
CA LYS A 110 -18.84 14.46 -38.73
C LYS A 110 -18.27 15.85 -38.39
N GLY A 111 -16.95 16.00 -38.33
CA GLY A 111 -16.28 17.25 -37.97
C GLY A 111 -16.44 17.64 -36.49
N LYS A 112 -16.80 16.68 -35.62
CA LYS A 112 -17.03 16.92 -34.19
C LYS A 112 -16.01 16.18 -33.35
N GLY A 113 -15.09 16.92 -32.73
CA GLY A 113 -14.08 16.34 -31.85
C GLY A 113 -14.65 15.79 -30.55
N GLN A 114 -13.80 15.10 -29.78
CA GLN A 114 -14.06 14.78 -28.38
C GLN A 114 -13.76 16.02 -27.48
N GLY A 115 -13.92 15.89 -26.17
CA GLY A 115 -13.50 16.95 -25.22
C GLY A 115 -12.02 17.26 -25.39
N GLY A 116 -11.63 18.54 -25.33
CA GLY A 116 -10.26 18.98 -25.65
C GLY A 116 -9.91 18.97 -27.15
N GLY A 117 -10.88 18.72 -28.04
CA GLY A 117 -10.82 19.06 -29.47
C GLY A 117 -9.57 18.54 -30.21
N VAL A 118 -8.85 19.48 -30.83
CA VAL A 118 -7.62 19.20 -31.60
C VAL A 118 -6.48 18.81 -30.68
N ASP A 119 -6.33 19.46 -29.52
CA ASP A 119 -5.26 19.17 -28.54
C ASP A 119 -5.29 17.71 -28.09
N THR A 120 -6.48 17.25 -27.65
CA THR A 120 -6.71 15.86 -27.24
C THR A 120 -6.54 14.87 -28.39
N ALA A 121 -7.03 15.20 -29.59
CA ALA A 121 -6.87 14.35 -30.77
C ALA A 121 -5.39 14.19 -31.18
N GLY A 122 -4.62 15.28 -31.18
CA GLY A 122 -3.22 15.31 -31.57
C GLY A 122 -2.31 14.63 -30.55
N TYR A 123 -2.48 14.90 -29.25
CA TYR A 123 -1.75 14.17 -28.20
C TYR A 123 -2.06 12.66 -28.22
N ALA A 124 -3.31 12.27 -28.46
CA ALA A 124 -3.70 10.87 -28.57
C ALA A 124 -3.04 10.18 -29.78
N LEU A 125 -3.03 10.82 -30.95
CA LEU A 125 -2.34 10.29 -32.12
C LEU A 125 -0.82 10.26 -31.94
N TRP A 126 -0.21 11.28 -31.33
CA TRP A 126 1.23 11.24 -31.00
C TRP A 126 1.58 10.09 -30.03
N THR A 127 0.70 9.81 -29.05
CA THR A 127 0.84 8.63 -28.16
C THR A 127 0.80 7.31 -28.94
N LEU A 128 -0.05 7.21 -29.97
CA LEU A 128 -0.12 6.04 -30.85
C LEU A 128 1.09 5.95 -31.79
N GLU A 129 1.63 7.08 -32.24
CA GLU A 129 2.83 7.17 -33.08
C GLU A 129 4.08 6.64 -32.36
N GLU A 130 4.40 7.17 -31.17
CA GLU A 130 5.54 6.66 -30.37
C GLU A 130 5.30 5.23 -29.88
N GLY A 131 4.04 4.81 -29.77
CA GLY A 131 3.63 3.43 -29.49
C GLY A 131 3.71 2.49 -30.70
N GLU A 132 4.20 2.95 -31.86
CA GLU A 132 4.29 2.21 -33.13
C GLU A 132 2.95 1.59 -33.57
N PHE A 133 1.84 2.20 -33.18
CA PHE A 133 0.50 1.68 -33.46
C PHE A 133 0.14 1.89 -34.93
N PRO A 134 -0.27 0.85 -35.68
CA PRO A 134 -0.54 0.96 -37.10
C PRO A 134 -1.77 1.82 -37.40
N ALA A 135 -1.70 2.62 -38.46
CA ALA A 135 -2.83 3.43 -38.93
C ALA A 135 -4.04 2.55 -39.30
N ASP A 136 -5.24 2.95 -38.87
CA ASP A 136 -6.49 2.23 -39.08
C ASP A 136 -7.67 3.18 -39.38
N GLU A 137 -8.90 2.64 -39.46
CA GLU A 137 -10.12 3.41 -39.68
C GLU A 137 -10.44 4.41 -38.55
N VAL A 138 -9.86 4.25 -37.35
CA VAL A 138 -10.02 5.18 -36.23
C VAL A 138 -9.06 6.34 -36.42
N THR A 139 -7.76 6.08 -36.60
CA THR A 139 -6.76 7.13 -36.78
C THR A 139 -7.02 7.95 -38.05
N ALA A 140 -7.44 7.30 -39.15
CA ALA A 140 -7.83 7.98 -40.38
C ALA A 140 -9.05 8.90 -40.19
N ALA A 141 -10.04 8.50 -39.40
CA ALA A 141 -11.20 9.35 -39.08
C ALA A 141 -10.82 10.57 -38.23
N VAL A 142 -9.80 10.46 -37.38
CA VAL A 142 -9.25 11.59 -36.61
C VAL A 142 -8.45 12.53 -37.52
N ALA A 143 -7.64 12.01 -38.44
CA ALA A 143 -6.93 12.82 -39.45
C ALA A 143 -7.92 13.57 -40.36
N GLU A 144 -9.00 12.91 -40.80
CA GLU A 144 -10.11 13.55 -41.54
C GLU A 144 -10.77 14.67 -40.73
N TYR A 145 -11.01 14.47 -39.43
CA TYR A 145 -11.50 15.52 -38.54
C TYR A 145 -10.56 16.73 -38.49
N LEU A 146 -9.25 16.52 -38.35
CA LEU A 146 -8.26 17.60 -38.31
C LEU A 146 -8.31 18.46 -39.58
N LEU A 147 -8.36 17.84 -40.77
CA LEU A 147 -8.53 18.55 -42.04
C LEU A 147 -9.84 19.35 -42.13
N GLN A 148 -10.92 18.87 -41.50
CA GLN A 148 -12.22 19.56 -41.50
C GLN A 148 -12.29 20.77 -40.56
N VAL A 149 -11.47 20.82 -39.49
CA VAL A 149 -11.54 21.88 -38.46
C VAL A 149 -10.41 22.90 -38.49
N GLN A 150 -9.46 22.78 -39.43
CA GLN A 150 -8.49 23.83 -39.74
C GLN A 150 -9.23 25.15 -40.02
N LYS A 151 -8.68 26.26 -39.53
CA LYS A 151 -9.25 27.59 -39.76
C LYS A 151 -8.92 28.09 -41.18
N PRO A 152 -9.73 28.98 -41.77
CA PRO A 152 -9.51 29.47 -43.13
C PRO A 152 -8.18 30.20 -43.33
N ASP A 153 -7.66 30.79 -42.26
CA ASP A 153 -6.36 31.46 -42.14
C ASP A 153 -5.18 30.50 -41.90
N GLY A 154 -5.42 29.19 -41.77
CA GLY A 154 -4.41 28.13 -41.87
C GLY A 154 -4.01 27.42 -40.58
N PHE A 155 -4.41 27.91 -39.41
CA PHE A 155 -4.04 27.30 -38.12
C PHE A 155 -5.14 26.43 -37.52
N TRP A 156 -4.80 25.67 -36.48
CA TRP A 156 -5.78 25.00 -35.62
C TRP A 156 -5.91 25.76 -34.31
N LYS A 157 -7.13 26.19 -33.99
CA LYS A 157 -7.39 26.99 -32.80
C LYS A 157 -7.48 26.12 -31.54
N CYS A 158 -6.71 26.50 -30.52
CA CYS A 158 -6.71 25.91 -29.18
C CYS A 158 -8.12 25.86 -28.59
N SER A 159 -8.43 24.76 -27.93
CA SER A 159 -9.77 24.50 -27.39
C SER A 159 -9.98 25.00 -25.94
N SER A 160 -8.92 25.47 -25.27
CA SER A 160 -8.93 25.90 -23.88
C SER A 160 -7.95 27.05 -23.57
N ASP A 161 -7.97 27.48 -22.30
CA ASP A 161 -7.06 28.47 -21.70
C ASP A 161 -6.46 27.85 -20.43
N ARG A 162 -5.37 27.08 -20.60
CA ARG A 162 -4.75 26.25 -19.54
C ARG A 162 -3.21 26.39 -19.49
N PRO A 163 -2.64 27.60 -19.41
CA PRO A 163 -1.21 27.80 -19.57
C PRO A 163 -0.34 26.99 -18.59
N PRO A 164 0.74 26.32 -19.07
CA PRO A 164 1.21 26.32 -20.46
C PRO A 164 0.41 25.34 -21.36
N SER A 165 0.27 24.09 -20.93
CA SER A 165 -0.33 23.01 -21.72
C SER A 165 -1.80 23.26 -22.07
N GLU A 166 -2.12 23.40 -23.36
CA GLU A 166 -3.46 23.71 -23.89
C GLU A 166 -3.89 25.21 -23.73
N SER A 167 -2.98 26.16 -24.02
CA SER A 167 -3.32 27.58 -24.25
C SER A 167 -2.74 28.23 -25.53
N SER A 168 -2.02 27.49 -26.37
CA SER A 168 -1.32 28.06 -27.55
C SER A 168 -1.83 27.49 -28.87
N ASP A 169 -2.18 28.38 -29.79
CA ASP A 169 -2.58 28.04 -31.18
C ASP A 169 -1.40 27.43 -31.97
N PHE A 170 -0.15 27.74 -31.61
CA PHE A 170 1.05 27.10 -32.17
C PHE A 170 1.18 25.65 -31.69
N THR A 171 0.95 25.38 -30.40
CA THR A 171 0.93 24.01 -29.86
C THR A 171 -0.14 23.17 -30.54
N THR A 172 -1.36 23.74 -30.64
CA THR A 172 -2.51 23.09 -31.28
C THR A 172 -2.22 22.76 -32.75
N THR A 173 -1.56 23.69 -33.46
CA THR A 173 -1.18 23.54 -34.87
C THR A 173 -0.08 22.49 -35.05
N TYR A 174 0.99 22.50 -34.24
CA TYR A 174 2.02 21.46 -34.26
C TYR A 174 1.42 20.05 -34.07
N LEU A 175 0.53 19.90 -33.07
CA LEU A 175 -0.13 18.63 -32.78
C LEU A 175 -0.99 18.13 -33.95
N ALA A 176 -1.68 19.04 -34.64
CA ALA A 176 -2.44 18.70 -35.85
C ALA A 176 -1.52 18.31 -37.02
N LEU A 177 -0.45 19.07 -37.26
CA LEU A 177 0.51 18.81 -38.33
C LEU A 177 1.21 17.45 -38.17
N ARG A 178 1.69 17.15 -36.96
CA ARG A 178 2.30 15.84 -36.64
C ARG A 178 1.31 14.70 -36.84
N ALA A 179 0.10 14.82 -36.28
CA ALA A 179 -0.95 13.82 -36.44
C ALA A 179 -1.33 13.58 -37.93
N LEU A 180 -1.38 14.65 -38.73
CA LEU A 180 -1.66 14.56 -40.17
C LEU A 180 -0.50 13.93 -40.95
N SER A 181 0.75 14.18 -40.56
CA SER A 181 1.93 13.53 -41.16
C SER A 181 1.91 12.02 -40.92
N SER A 182 1.63 11.60 -39.68
CA SER A 182 1.73 10.20 -39.25
C SER A 182 0.53 9.33 -39.65
N PHE A 183 -0.69 9.88 -39.73
CA PHE A 183 -1.93 9.10 -39.89
C PHE A 183 -2.82 9.50 -41.08
N SER A 184 -2.37 10.36 -41.99
CA SER A 184 -3.10 10.60 -43.23
C SER A 184 -3.03 9.43 -44.21
N THR A 185 -4.12 9.22 -44.94
CA THR A 185 -4.22 8.17 -45.96
C THR A 185 -4.18 8.78 -47.36
N GLN A 186 -4.06 7.93 -48.40
CA GLN A 186 -4.05 8.39 -49.79
C GLN A 186 -5.29 9.23 -50.17
N SER A 187 -6.46 8.98 -49.56
CA SER A 187 -7.69 9.77 -49.77
C SER A 187 -7.68 11.17 -49.15
N HIS A 188 -6.62 11.54 -48.42
CA HIS A 188 -6.43 12.89 -47.89
C HIS A 188 -5.57 13.78 -48.81
N GLY A 189 -4.80 13.20 -49.75
CA GLY A 189 -3.73 13.85 -50.53
C GLY A 189 -3.90 15.34 -50.84
N GLU A 190 -4.77 15.69 -51.79
CA GLU A 190 -4.98 17.09 -52.24
C GLU A 190 -5.42 18.03 -51.10
N ARG A 191 -6.19 17.52 -50.12
CA ARG A 191 -6.67 18.31 -48.98
C ARG A 191 -5.57 18.51 -47.95
N LEU A 192 -4.73 17.49 -47.74
CA LEU A 192 -3.54 17.57 -46.89
C LEU A 192 -2.53 18.57 -47.48
N GLU A 193 -2.18 18.47 -48.76
CA GLU A 193 -1.25 19.39 -49.42
C GLU A 193 -1.72 20.85 -49.31
N LYS A 194 -3.00 21.11 -49.58
CA LYS A 194 -3.60 22.43 -49.37
C LYS A 194 -3.54 22.87 -47.90
N SER A 195 -3.86 21.97 -46.97
CA SER A 195 -3.87 22.23 -45.53
C SER A 195 -2.48 22.61 -45.01
N LEU A 196 -1.44 21.88 -45.43
CA LEU A 196 -0.04 22.19 -45.12
C LEU A 196 0.38 23.54 -45.72
N GLY A 197 0.02 23.82 -46.99
CA GLY A 197 0.31 25.13 -47.61
C GLY A 197 -0.33 26.31 -46.89
N GLN A 198 -1.56 26.16 -46.39
CA GLN A 198 -2.22 27.18 -45.57
C GLN A 198 -1.54 27.35 -44.19
N ALA A 199 -1.12 26.25 -43.55
CA ALA A 199 -0.42 26.29 -42.27
C ALA A 199 0.99 26.89 -42.39
N ALA A 200 1.71 26.64 -43.49
CA ALA A 200 2.99 27.28 -43.80
C ALA A 200 2.82 28.80 -43.99
N ALA A 201 1.82 29.23 -44.76
CA ALA A 201 1.52 30.65 -44.95
C ALA A 201 1.16 31.36 -43.63
N TRP A 202 0.37 30.70 -42.77
CA TRP A 202 0.08 31.19 -41.42
C TRP A 202 1.35 31.34 -40.58
N LEU A 203 2.19 30.31 -40.51
CA LEU A 203 3.37 30.28 -39.64
C LEU A 203 4.41 31.34 -40.04
N MET A 204 4.43 31.76 -41.31
CA MET A 204 5.29 32.86 -41.81
C MET A 204 4.77 34.27 -41.46
N ASP A 205 3.46 34.45 -41.22
CA ASP A 205 2.83 35.74 -40.86
C ASP A 205 2.58 35.87 -39.34
N ALA A 206 2.50 34.75 -38.62
CA ALA A 206 2.21 34.70 -37.20
C ALA A 206 3.36 35.22 -36.33
N ASP A 207 3.03 36.07 -35.35
CA ASP A 207 3.98 36.57 -34.35
C ASP A 207 3.86 35.74 -33.05
N PRO A 208 4.76 34.78 -32.77
CA PRO A 208 4.74 34.04 -31.51
C PRO A 208 5.04 34.99 -30.34
N HIS A 209 4.33 34.87 -29.23
CA HIS A 209 4.48 35.80 -28.10
C HIS A 209 5.18 35.13 -26.90
N GLU A 210 4.69 33.97 -26.47
CA GLU A 210 5.21 33.24 -25.31
C GLU A 210 6.26 32.20 -25.71
N THR A 211 7.05 31.70 -24.75
CA THR A 211 8.11 30.71 -25.02
C THR A 211 7.56 29.47 -25.72
N GLU A 212 6.35 29.05 -25.33
CA GLU A 212 5.63 27.92 -25.91
C GLU A 212 5.23 28.15 -27.38
N ASP A 213 4.88 29.38 -27.75
CA ASP A 213 4.59 29.73 -29.15
C ASP A 213 5.84 29.60 -30.03
N VAL A 214 6.99 30.07 -29.52
CA VAL A 214 8.28 29.99 -30.23
C VAL A 214 8.75 28.52 -30.35
N VAL A 215 8.59 27.74 -29.28
CA VAL A 215 8.88 26.29 -29.25
C VAL A 215 8.06 25.54 -30.29
N PHE A 216 6.74 25.65 -30.26
CA PHE A 216 5.87 24.86 -31.15
C PHE A 216 5.80 25.43 -32.57
N GLY A 217 6.04 26.74 -32.75
CA GLY A 217 6.33 27.32 -34.06
C GLY A 217 7.59 26.72 -34.69
N LEU A 218 8.69 26.62 -33.93
CA LEU A 218 9.93 26.00 -34.39
C LEU A 218 9.72 24.51 -34.75
N LEU A 219 9.05 23.75 -33.89
CA LEU A 219 8.72 22.35 -34.15
C LEU A 219 7.79 22.15 -35.35
N SER A 220 6.92 23.12 -35.66
CA SER A 220 6.05 23.07 -36.85
C SER A 220 6.83 23.20 -38.15
N THR A 221 8.04 23.81 -38.14
CA THR A 221 8.90 23.91 -39.34
C THR A 221 9.36 22.56 -39.87
N ASP A 222 9.37 21.51 -39.04
CA ASP A 222 9.74 20.15 -39.46
C ASP A 222 8.68 19.48 -40.37
N TYR A 223 7.47 20.05 -40.46
CA TYR A 223 6.31 19.51 -41.19
C TYR A 223 5.83 20.41 -42.34
N LEU A 224 6.48 21.56 -42.55
CA LEU A 224 6.01 22.63 -43.43
C LEU A 224 7.13 23.13 -44.33
N ASP A 225 6.80 23.43 -45.60
CA ASP A 225 7.71 24.10 -46.52
C ASP A 225 7.75 25.60 -46.19
N VAL A 226 8.70 25.99 -45.33
CA VAL A 226 8.91 27.36 -44.84
C VAL A 226 10.34 27.81 -45.06
N GLU A 227 10.58 29.11 -45.12
CA GLU A 227 11.93 29.64 -45.27
C GLU A 227 12.85 29.26 -44.09
N VAL A 228 14.10 28.88 -44.38
CA VAL A 228 15.13 28.60 -43.37
C VAL A 228 15.38 29.82 -42.45
N SER A 229 15.20 31.02 -42.99
CA SER A 229 15.25 32.30 -42.26
C SER A 229 14.32 32.33 -41.03
N LEU A 230 13.11 31.78 -41.16
CA LEU A 230 12.13 31.68 -40.07
C LEU A 230 12.64 30.72 -38.99
N ARG A 231 13.08 29.52 -39.38
CA ARG A 231 13.64 28.51 -38.46
C ARG A 231 14.82 29.09 -37.65
N ASP A 232 15.76 29.73 -38.33
CA ASP A 232 16.93 30.37 -37.71
C ASP A 232 16.53 31.50 -36.74
N SER A 233 15.51 32.30 -37.09
CA SER A 233 15.00 33.38 -36.23
C SER A 233 14.34 32.86 -34.94
N LEU A 234 13.60 31.75 -35.02
CA LEU A 234 12.95 31.11 -33.88
C LEU A 234 14.00 30.45 -32.96
N VAL A 235 14.97 29.73 -33.53
CA VAL A 235 16.12 29.19 -32.78
C VAL A 235 16.86 30.32 -32.07
N LYS A 236 17.19 31.41 -32.76
CA LYS A 236 17.87 32.57 -32.18
C LYS A 236 17.07 33.16 -31.01
N ARG A 237 15.76 33.33 -31.15
CA ARG A 237 14.88 33.85 -30.10
C ARG A 237 14.83 32.95 -28.86
N LEU A 238 14.92 31.63 -29.01
CA LEU A 238 15.07 30.70 -27.89
C LEU A 238 16.44 30.85 -27.22
N LEU A 239 17.52 30.90 -27.98
CA LEU A 239 18.88 31.07 -27.43
C LEU A 239 19.05 32.41 -26.68
N GLU A 240 18.53 33.51 -27.23
CA GLU A 240 18.60 34.86 -26.63
C GLU A 240 17.68 35.05 -25.41
N SER A 241 16.70 34.16 -25.19
CA SER A 241 15.80 34.21 -24.03
C SER A 241 16.22 33.33 -22.86
N GLN A 242 17.34 32.60 -22.95
CA GLN A 242 17.88 31.85 -21.81
C GLN A 242 18.29 32.80 -20.69
N ARG A 243 17.97 32.43 -19.45
CA ARG A 243 18.21 33.26 -18.27
C ARG A 243 19.53 32.95 -17.59
N SER A 244 19.91 33.80 -16.65
CA SER A 244 21.18 33.70 -15.91
C SER A 244 21.26 32.50 -14.97
N ASP A 245 20.13 31.87 -14.63
CA ASP A 245 20.03 30.59 -13.92
C ASP A 245 20.19 29.36 -14.84
N GLY A 246 20.28 29.57 -16.17
CA GLY A 246 20.36 28.52 -17.17
C GLY A 246 19.02 28.00 -17.68
N GLY A 247 17.91 28.38 -17.04
CA GLY A 247 16.57 27.94 -17.44
C GLY A 247 15.89 28.87 -18.45
N TRP A 248 14.69 28.46 -18.83
CA TRP A 248 13.69 29.31 -19.50
C TRP A 248 12.41 29.35 -18.67
N SER A 249 11.63 30.42 -18.86
CA SER A 249 10.30 30.60 -18.29
C SER A 249 9.21 30.45 -19.35
N GLN A 250 8.00 30.09 -18.93
CA GLN A 250 6.83 30.08 -19.82
C GLN A 250 6.49 31.49 -20.36
N LYS A 251 6.59 32.52 -19.51
CA LYS A 251 6.33 33.95 -19.85
C LYS A 251 7.49 34.86 -19.44
N PRO A 252 7.70 36.02 -20.09
CA PRO A 252 8.82 36.92 -19.80
C PRO A 252 8.91 37.41 -18.35
N ASP A 253 7.78 37.51 -17.66
CA ASP A 253 7.61 38.03 -16.29
C ASP A 253 7.68 36.98 -15.17
N MET A 254 7.69 35.69 -15.52
CA MET A 254 7.78 34.57 -14.56
C MET A 254 9.22 34.31 -14.09
N GLU A 255 9.43 33.38 -13.17
CA GLU A 255 10.73 32.70 -12.95
C GLU A 255 10.92 31.57 -13.97
N SER A 256 12.14 31.02 -14.08
CA SER A 256 12.40 29.87 -14.94
C SER A 256 11.74 28.61 -14.37
N ASP A 257 11.31 27.69 -15.23
CA ASP A 257 10.67 26.44 -14.82
C ASP A 257 11.08 25.25 -15.70
N ALA A 258 10.91 24.04 -15.17
CA ALA A 258 11.30 22.79 -15.85
C ALA A 258 10.45 22.46 -17.09
N TYR A 259 9.20 22.93 -17.18
CA TYR A 259 8.36 22.72 -18.37
C TYR A 259 8.89 23.54 -19.54
N ALA A 260 9.14 24.85 -19.34
CA ALA A 260 9.73 25.69 -20.36
C ALA A 260 11.17 25.25 -20.70
N THR A 261 11.98 24.93 -19.70
CA THR A 261 13.37 24.50 -19.94
C THR A 261 13.42 23.17 -20.72
N GLY A 262 12.59 22.19 -20.36
CA GLY A 262 12.52 20.91 -21.08
C GLY A 262 11.98 21.03 -22.51
N THR A 263 10.91 21.82 -22.72
CA THR A 263 10.34 22.03 -24.06
C THR A 263 11.29 22.80 -25.00
N VAL A 264 12.02 23.80 -24.49
CA VAL A 264 13.03 24.53 -25.27
C VAL A 264 14.19 23.62 -25.66
N LEU A 265 14.72 22.80 -24.75
CA LEU A 265 15.76 21.83 -25.07
C LEU A 265 15.28 20.80 -26.12
N TYR A 266 14.05 20.30 -26.00
CA TYR A 266 13.46 19.40 -27.01
C TYR A 266 13.38 20.07 -28.40
N ALA A 267 12.93 21.33 -28.49
CA ALA A 267 12.85 22.06 -29.76
C ALA A 267 14.22 22.40 -30.35
N LEU A 268 15.20 22.78 -29.52
CA LEU A 268 16.57 23.05 -29.96
C LEU A 268 17.26 21.77 -30.46
N HIS A 269 17.06 20.61 -29.80
CA HIS A 269 17.54 19.32 -30.28
C HIS A 269 16.96 18.98 -31.66
N ARG A 270 15.63 19.08 -31.82
CA ARG A 270 14.94 18.89 -33.11
C ARG A 270 15.43 19.82 -34.23
N ALA A 271 15.84 21.05 -33.88
CA ALA A 271 16.43 21.99 -34.81
C ALA A 271 17.88 21.66 -35.23
N GLY A 272 18.52 20.66 -34.63
CA GLY A 272 19.94 20.31 -34.86
C GLY A 272 20.92 21.06 -33.94
N GLY A 273 20.43 21.59 -32.81
CA GLY A 273 21.24 22.25 -31.79
C GLY A 273 22.28 21.32 -31.17
N ARG A 274 23.44 21.88 -30.83
CA ARG A 274 24.59 21.13 -30.30
C ARG A 274 24.54 20.98 -28.78
N HIS A 275 24.69 19.74 -28.31
CA HIS A 275 24.61 19.41 -26.88
C HIS A 275 25.86 19.85 -26.07
N ASP A 276 26.96 20.20 -26.74
CA ASP A 276 28.21 20.66 -26.14
C ASP A 276 28.31 22.19 -26.01
N ASP A 277 27.29 22.95 -26.43
CA ASP A 277 27.24 24.42 -26.27
C ASP A 277 26.99 24.81 -24.80
N GLY A 278 27.52 25.97 -24.39
CA GLY A 278 27.33 26.53 -23.05
C GLY A 278 25.87 26.87 -22.72
N VAL A 279 25.03 27.11 -23.72
CA VAL A 279 23.56 27.24 -23.53
C VAL A 279 22.97 25.91 -23.04
N TRP A 280 23.27 24.81 -23.75
CA TRP A 280 22.74 23.48 -23.45
C TRP A 280 23.20 23.01 -22.05
N ASN A 281 24.50 23.11 -21.77
CA ASN A 281 25.08 22.70 -20.49
C ASN A 281 24.48 23.44 -19.28
N ARG A 282 24.19 24.74 -19.39
CA ARG A 282 23.52 25.51 -18.33
C ARG A 282 22.10 25.04 -18.07
N ALA A 283 21.35 24.67 -19.11
CA ALA A 283 19.97 24.21 -19.00
C ALA A 283 19.87 22.79 -18.43
N VAL A 284 20.79 21.90 -18.82
CA VAL A 284 20.93 20.58 -18.20
C VAL A 284 21.24 20.72 -16.71
N ARG A 285 22.16 21.64 -16.35
CA ARG A 285 22.44 21.95 -14.94
C ARG A 285 21.23 22.50 -14.19
N TYR A 286 20.49 23.43 -14.79
CA TYR A 286 19.23 23.91 -14.23
C TYR A 286 18.25 22.75 -13.94
N LEU A 287 18.06 21.81 -14.88
CA LEU A 287 17.17 20.65 -14.67
C LEU A 287 17.70 19.73 -13.55
N ILE A 288 18.98 19.40 -13.51
CA ILE A 288 19.56 18.56 -12.45
C ILE A 288 19.44 19.23 -11.07
N ASP A 289 19.80 20.51 -10.96
CA ASP A 289 19.81 21.27 -9.70
C ASP A 289 18.40 21.57 -9.15
N THR A 290 17.37 21.55 -10.02
CA THR A 290 15.95 21.80 -9.64
C THR A 290 15.12 20.53 -9.49
N GLN A 291 15.69 19.34 -9.71
CA GLN A 291 14.97 18.08 -9.48
C GLN A 291 14.76 17.86 -7.97
N LEU A 292 13.53 17.52 -7.58
CA LEU A 292 13.21 17.13 -6.21
C LEU A 292 13.69 15.70 -5.91
N ALA A 293 13.89 15.39 -4.63
CA ALA A 293 14.41 14.09 -4.18
C ALA A 293 13.52 12.89 -4.58
N ASP A 294 12.24 13.12 -4.85
CA ASP A 294 11.29 12.13 -5.36
C ASP A 294 11.39 11.88 -6.88
N GLY A 295 12.25 12.61 -7.58
CA GLY A 295 12.42 12.55 -9.04
C GLY A 295 11.50 13.47 -9.85
N SER A 296 10.68 14.29 -9.20
CA SER A 296 9.78 15.23 -9.87
C SER A 296 10.40 16.62 -10.07
N TRP A 297 9.84 17.36 -11.02
CA TRP A 297 9.93 18.82 -11.06
C TRP A 297 8.55 19.41 -10.77
N HIS A 298 8.41 20.13 -9.64
CA HIS A 298 7.16 20.78 -9.25
C HIS A 298 6.92 22.04 -10.09
N VAL A 299 5.80 22.08 -10.80
CA VAL A 299 5.30 23.28 -11.47
C VAL A 299 3.90 23.58 -10.91
N ARG A 300 3.66 24.82 -10.48
CA ARG A 300 2.36 25.21 -9.92
C ARG A 300 1.33 25.43 -11.02
N THR A 301 0.13 24.89 -10.87
CA THR A 301 -0.92 25.05 -11.88
C THR A 301 -1.47 26.46 -11.89
N ARG A 302 -1.70 26.97 -13.10
CA ARG A 302 -2.34 28.28 -13.36
C ARG A 302 -3.73 28.13 -13.98
N SER A 303 -4.13 26.90 -14.31
CA SER A 303 -5.45 26.60 -14.87
C SER A 303 -6.55 26.73 -13.81
N LYS A 304 -7.74 27.19 -14.24
CA LYS A 304 -8.93 27.20 -13.37
C LYS A 304 -9.50 25.76 -13.30
N PRO A 305 -9.57 25.13 -12.10
CA PRO A 305 -10.03 23.75 -11.99
C PRO A 305 -11.54 23.64 -12.24
N PHE A 306 -11.92 22.82 -13.21
CA PHE A 306 -13.32 22.44 -13.47
C PHE A 306 -13.56 20.93 -13.47
N GLN A 307 -12.50 20.13 -13.55
CA GLN A 307 -12.59 18.67 -13.43
C GLN A 307 -12.46 18.28 -11.96
N LYS A 308 -13.27 17.30 -11.52
CA LYS A 308 -13.15 16.74 -10.16
C LYS A 308 -11.73 16.19 -9.95
N TYR A 309 -11.09 16.61 -8.86
CA TYR A 309 -9.80 16.09 -8.42
C TYR A 309 -9.82 14.57 -8.23
N PHE A 310 -8.70 13.93 -8.53
CA PHE A 310 -8.42 12.52 -8.31
C PHE A 310 -6.90 12.38 -8.15
N GLU A 311 -6.45 11.36 -7.44
CA GLU A 311 -5.03 11.08 -7.31
C GLU A 311 -4.53 10.16 -8.43
N THR A 312 -3.39 10.52 -9.03
CA THR A 312 -2.60 9.62 -9.88
C THR A 312 -1.47 8.94 -9.10
N GLY A 313 -1.20 9.39 -7.87
CA GLY A 313 -0.04 8.95 -7.09
C GLY A 313 1.26 9.68 -7.43
N PHE A 314 1.21 10.66 -8.34
CA PHE A 314 2.24 11.69 -8.53
C PHE A 314 2.09 12.77 -7.44
N PRO A 315 3.19 13.31 -6.87
CA PRO A 315 3.15 14.31 -5.80
C PRO A 315 2.53 15.66 -6.22
N HIS A 316 2.47 16.58 -5.26
CA HIS A 316 2.05 17.99 -5.42
C HIS A 316 0.55 18.26 -5.55
N GLY A 317 -0.31 17.28 -5.20
CA GLY A 317 -1.74 17.53 -5.05
C GLY A 317 -2.40 17.99 -6.35
N THR A 318 -3.06 19.16 -6.36
CA THR A 318 -3.66 19.73 -7.59
C THR A 318 -2.64 20.11 -8.67
N ASP A 319 -1.38 20.31 -8.31
CA ASP A 319 -0.29 20.64 -9.25
C ASP A 319 0.26 19.38 -9.95
N GLN A 320 -0.15 18.18 -9.54
CA GLN A 320 0.38 16.92 -10.06
C GLN A 320 0.28 16.80 -11.58
N PHE A 321 -0.80 17.31 -12.19
CA PHE A 321 -1.04 17.17 -13.62
C PHE A 321 0.00 17.93 -14.45
N ILE A 322 0.21 19.23 -14.15
CA ILE A 322 1.22 20.02 -14.86
C ILE A 322 2.66 19.61 -14.46
N SER A 323 2.87 19.17 -13.21
CA SER A 323 4.16 18.65 -12.76
C SER A 323 4.53 17.32 -13.42
N THR A 324 3.55 16.49 -13.77
CA THR A 324 3.75 15.27 -14.58
C THR A 324 4.24 15.64 -15.97
N SER A 325 3.58 16.59 -16.65
CA SER A 325 4.03 17.10 -17.97
C SER A 325 5.41 17.74 -17.90
N ALA A 326 5.68 18.57 -16.88
CA ALA A 326 6.98 19.20 -16.68
C ALA A 326 8.10 18.17 -16.46
N THR A 327 7.82 17.14 -15.66
CA THR A 327 8.74 16.03 -15.39
C THR A 327 8.99 15.20 -16.64
N ALA A 328 7.98 14.95 -17.46
CA ALA A 328 8.14 14.28 -18.75
C ALA A 328 9.01 15.09 -19.72
N TRP A 329 8.77 16.40 -19.85
CA TRP A 329 9.59 17.28 -20.70
C TRP A 329 11.05 17.38 -20.22
N ALA A 330 11.28 17.54 -18.92
CA ALA A 330 12.62 17.51 -18.34
C ALA A 330 13.31 16.15 -18.56
N THR A 331 12.58 15.05 -18.41
CA THR A 331 13.09 13.70 -18.68
C THR A 331 13.51 13.53 -20.15
N LEU A 332 12.67 13.94 -21.10
CA LEU A 332 12.97 13.93 -22.54
C LEU A 332 14.21 14.76 -22.88
N ALA A 333 14.27 16.00 -22.37
CA ALA A 333 15.42 16.89 -22.59
C ALA A 333 16.74 16.31 -22.03
N LEU A 334 16.68 15.64 -20.88
CA LEU A 334 17.81 14.93 -20.29
C LEU A 334 18.21 13.68 -21.10
N MET A 335 17.27 12.97 -21.72
CA MET A 335 17.59 11.82 -22.60
C MET A 335 18.49 12.21 -23.76
N PHE A 336 18.26 13.35 -24.41
CA PHE A 336 19.10 13.82 -25.51
C PHE A 336 20.56 14.12 -25.12
N THR A 337 20.87 14.23 -23.82
CA THR A 337 22.27 14.38 -23.33
C THR A 337 23.00 13.05 -23.21
N LEU A 338 22.28 11.93 -23.18
CA LEU A 338 22.87 10.61 -23.18
C LEU A 338 23.22 10.20 -24.62
N PRO A 339 24.34 9.49 -24.84
CA PRO A 339 24.60 8.92 -26.15
C PRO A 339 23.46 7.97 -26.54
N GLU A 340 22.92 8.15 -27.75
CA GLU A 340 22.16 7.10 -28.41
C GLU A 340 23.09 5.88 -28.59
N PRO A 341 22.63 4.66 -28.24
CA PRO A 341 23.38 3.46 -28.58
C PRO A 341 23.45 3.30 -30.11
N ALA A 342 24.57 2.80 -30.65
CA ALA A 342 24.64 2.43 -32.06
C ALA A 342 23.54 1.42 -32.41
N ALA A 343 23.12 1.28 -33.67
CA ALA A 343 22.03 0.35 -34.04
C ALA A 343 22.29 -1.10 -33.60
N ASP A 344 23.55 -1.57 -33.72
CA ASP A 344 23.98 -2.88 -33.21
C ASP A 344 23.92 -2.93 -31.66
N ASP A 345 24.25 -1.82 -30.98
CA ASP A 345 24.11 -1.69 -29.53
C ASP A 345 22.64 -1.55 -29.10
N GLN A 346 21.73 -1.01 -29.92
CA GLN A 346 20.29 -0.98 -29.63
C GLN A 346 19.72 -2.39 -29.70
N GLN A 347 20.06 -3.16 -30.74
CA GLN A 347 19.65 -4.55 -30.85
C GLN A 347 20.31 -5.44 -29.76
N ALA A 348 21.55 -5.14 -29.38
CA ALA A 348 22.19 -5.74 -28.21
C ALA A 348 21.49 -5.31 -26.90
N LEU A 349 21.12 -4.04 -26.74
CA LEU A 349 20.42 -3.55 -25.54
C LEU A 349 18.98 -4.03 -25.44
N GLU A 350 18.31 -4.37 -26.53
CA GLU A 350 17.00 -5.03 -26.53
C GLU A 350 17.11 -6.53 -26.18
N THR A 351 18.16 -7.20 -26.65
CA THR A 351 18.42 -8.62 -26.34
C THR A 351 19.06 -8.84 -24.97
N ASP A 352 19.83 -7.88 -24.47
CA ASP A 352 20.47 -7.90 -23.14
C ASP A 352 19.59 -7.24 -22.05
N ARG A 353 18.49 -6.59 -22.46
CA ARG A 353 17.57 -5.92 -21.54
C ARG A 353 16.93 -6.92 -20.57
N PRO A 354 16.82 -6.57 -19.29
CA PRO A 354 16.02 -7.36 -18.36
C PRO A 354 14.54 -7.39 -18.76
N LYS A 355 14.09 -8.53 -19.27
CA LYS A 355 12.68 -8.84 -19.57
C LYS A 355 11.79 -8.86 -18.31
N TYR A 356 12.41 -9.00 -17.14
CA TYR A 356 11.77 -9.16 -15.85
C TYR A 356 12.40 -8.24 -14.80
N SER A 357 11.60 -7.75 -13.86
CA SER A 357 12.10 -6.98 -12.71
C SER A 357 12.87 -7.90 -11.75
N LEU A 358 12.37 -9.12 -11.52
CA LEU A 358 12.97 -10.11 -10.63
C LEU A 358 12.72 -11.54 -11.16
N ILE A 359 13.72 -12.41 -11.09
CA ILE A 359 13.53 -13.87 -11.17
C ILE A 359 14.03 -14.54 -9.89
N LEU A 360 13.23 -15.45 -9.36
CA LEU A 360 13.60 -16.43 -8.35
C LEU A 360 13.98 -17.74 -9.06
N ARG A 361 15.20 -18.24 -8.90
CA ARG A 361 15.73 -19.41 -9.64
C ARG A 361 15.78 -20.69 -8.79
N GLY A 362 15.43 -21.84 -9.35
CA GLY A 362 15.70 -23.18 -8.78
C GLY A 362 14.94 -23.55 -7.50
N GLY A 363 13.93 -22.78 -7.12
CA GLY A 363 13.16 -22.96 -5.89
C GLY A 363 12.31 -24.24 -5.86
N THR A 364 12.00 -24.71 -4.65
CA THR A 364 10.89 -25.65 -4.42
C THR A 364 9.60 -24.82 -4.36
N ILE A 365 8.83 -24.80 -5.44
CA ILE A 365 7.58 -24.04 -5.53
C ILE A 365 6.49 -24.79 -4.77
N VAL A 366 5.95 -24.16 -3.72
CA VAL A 366 4.73 -24.56 -3.02
C VAL A 366 3.70 -23.48 -3.31
N ASP A 367 2.90 -23.66 -4.35
CA ASP A 367 2.10 -22.59 -4.97
C ASP A 367 0.94 -22.03 -4.14
N GLY A 368 0.67 -22.61 -2.97
CA GLY A 368 -0.41 -22.25 -2.06
C GLY A 368 -1.71 -23.00 -2.28
N THR A 369 -1.89 -23.76 -3.37
CA THR A 369 -3.17 -24.44 -3.63
C THR A 369 -3.35 -25.76 -2.88
N GLY A 370 -2.36 -26.20 -2.11
CA GLY A 370 -2.32 -27.50 -1.44
C GLY A 370 -1.87 -28.67 -2.33
N ASN A 371 -1.44 -28.39 -3.58
CA ASN A 371 -0.84 -29.40 -4.47
C ASN A 371 0.60 -29.73 -4.06
N PRO A 372 1.12 -30.94 -4.39
CA PRO A 372 2.53 -31.27 -4.21
C PRO A 372 3.48 -30.28 -4.86
N TRP A 373 4.61 -30.01 -4.20
CA TRP A 373 5.62 -29.08 -4.71
C TRP A 373 6.30 -29.57 -5.99
N TYR A 374 6.87 -28.63 -6.74
CA TYR A 374 7.75 -28.90 -7.89
C TYR A 374 8.95 -27.96 -7.91
N ARG A 375 9.99 -28.30 -8.69
CA ARG A 375 11.15 -27.42 -8.89
C ARG A 375 10.89 -26.46 -10.06
N GLY A 376 11.29 -25.21 -9.91
CA GLY A 376 11.24 -24.25 -11.00
C GLY A 376 11.61 -22.83 -10.56
N ASP A 377 11.42 -21.92 -11.50
CA ASP A 377 11.66 -20.50 -11.37
C ASP A 377 10.33 -19.74 -11.27
N VAL A 378 10.38 -18.51 -10.74
CA VAL A 378 9.26 -17.55 -10.75
C VAL A 378 9.78 -16.22 -11.28
N ALA A 379 9.14 -15.68 -12.31
CA ALA A 379 9.47 -14.38 -12.87
C ALA A 379 8.40 -13.33 -12.55
N ILE A 380 8.88 -12.12 -12.25
CA ILE A 380 8.10 -10.98 -11.81
C ILE A 380 8.40 -9.79 -12.74
N ALA A 381 7.37 -9.09 -13.17
CA ALA A 381 7.48 -7.80 -13.84
C ALA A 381 6.54 -6.81 -13.15
N GLY A 382 7.06 -5.63 -12.80
CA GLY A 382 6.32 -4.68 -11.98
C GLY A 382 5.89 -5.32 -10.66
N ASP A 383 4.57 -5.27 -10.38
CA ASP A 383 3.97 -5.88 -9.18
C ASP A 383 3.40 -7.30 -9.39
N ARG A 384 3.57 -7.91 -10.57
CA ARG A 384 2.94 -9.18 -10.95
C ARG A 384 3.91 -10.33 -11.17
N ILE A 385 3.47 -11.52 -10.80
CA ILE A 385 4.02 -12.77 -11.30
C ILE A 385 3.64 -12.88 -12.78
N VAL A 386 4.60 -13.12 -13.67
CA VAL A 386 4.37 -13.20 -15.13
C VAL A 386 4.71 -14.56 -15.75
N ALA A 387 5.54 -15.36 -15.10
CA ALA A 387 5.80 -16.75 -15.49
C ALA A 387 6.23 -17.60 -14.28
N ILE A 388 5.97 -18.90 -14.35
CA ILE A 388 6.39 -19.91 -13.39
C ILE A 388 6.82 -21.17 -14.16
N GLY A 389 7.91 -21.84 -13.76
CA GLY A 389 8.40 -23.07 -14.38
C GLY A 389 9.83 -22.92 -14.90
N SER A 390 10.11 -23.33 -16.14
CA SER A 390 11.39 -23.04 -16.79
C SER A 390 11.31 -21.66 -17.45
N ILE A 391 12.22 -20.74 -17.09
CA ILE A 391 12.11 -19.33 -17.49
C ILE A 391 13.37 -18.86 -18.22
N ASP A 392 13.22 -18.53 -19.51
CA ASP A 392 14.27 -17.92 -20.32
C ASP A 392 14.19 -16.38 -20.29
N GLY A 393 15.37 -15.75 -20.28
CA GLY A 393 15.54 -14.29 -20.28
C GLY A 393 16.26 -13.75 -19.05
N ARG A 394 16.72 -12.50 -19.17
CA ARG A 394 17.42 -11.75 -18.12
C ARG A 394 16.43 -11.04 -17.20
N ALA A 395 16.85 -10.78 -15.96
CA ALA A 395 16.07 -10.03 -14.97
C ALA A 395 16.96 -8.99 -14.27
N ALA A 396 16.36 -7.86 -13.84
CA ALA A 396 17.12 -6.75 -13.26
C ALA A 396 17.76 -7.18 -11.93
N ARG A 397 17.07 -8.07 -11.21
CA ARG A 397 17.60 -8.84 -10.10
C ARG A 397 17.32 -10.33 -10.31
N VAL A 398 18.26 -11.17 -9.88
CA VAL A 398 18.07 -12.62 -9.77
C VAL A 398 18.32 -13.03 -8.31
N ILE A 399 17.46 -13.86 -7.75
CA ILE A 399 17.63 -14.51 -6.46
C ILE A 399 17.78 -16.01 -6.71
N ASP A 400 18.88 -16.60 -6.22
CA ASP A 400 19.02 -18.06 -6.18
C ASP A 400 18.19 -18.61 -5.01
N ALA A 401 17.15 -19.36 -5.32
CA ALA A 401 16.29 -20.06 -4.36
C ALA A 401 16.61 -21.57 -4.33
N GLY A 402 17.77 -21.99 -4.86
CA GLY A 402 18.25 -23.36 -4.83
C GLY A 402 18.23 -23.95 -3.41
N GLY A 403 17.49 -25.04 -3.23
CA GLY A 403 17.31 -25.68 -1.92
C GLY A 403 16.28 -25.02 -0.98
N LEU A 404 15.83 -23.80 -1.27
CA LEU A 404 14.79 -23.07 -0.54
C LEU A 404 13.38 -23.44 -1.06
N VAL A 405 12.36 -23.10 -0.27
CA VAL A 405 10.95 -23.10 -0.65
C VAL A 405 10.55 -21.70 -1.11
N VAL A 406 9.81 -21.62 -2.21
CA VAL A 406 9.18 -20.41 -2.73
C VAL A 406 7.66 -20.60 -2.61
N ALA A 407 7.03 -19.79 -1.76
CA ALA A 407 5.60 -19.85 -1.45
C ALA A 407 4.93 -18.48 -1.66
N PRO A 408 3.60 -18.38 -1.80
CA PRO A 408 2.94 -17.09 -1.69
C PRO A 408 3.24 -16.47 -0.34
N GLY A 409 3.26 -15.14 -0.31
CA GLY A 409 3.38 -14.37 0.93
C GLY A 409 2.27 -14.73 1.91
N PHE A 410 2.58 -14.83 3.20
CA PHE A 410 1.62 -15.29 4.19
C PHE A 410 0.58 -14.20 4.46
N VAL A 411 -0.68 -14.60 4.51
CA VAL A 411 -1.82 -13.77 4.84
C VAL A 411 -2.17 -14.03 6.30
N ASP A 412 -1.94 -13.05 7.16
CA ASP A 412 -2.28 -13.12 8.57
C ASP A 412 -3.76 -12.77 8.77
N MET A 413 -4.62 -13.80 8.84
CA MET A 413 -6.07 -13.68 8.92
C MET A 413 -6.59 -12.93 10.16
N HIS A 414 -5.74 -12.76 11.17
CA HIS A 414 -6.16 -12.21 12.43
C HIS A 414 -4.97 -11.53 13.13
N SER A 415 -4.98 -10.20 13.07
CA SER A 415 -3.90 -9.33 13.55
C SER A 415 -4.43 -8.08 14.25
N HIS A 416 -3.60 -7.53 15.12
CA HIS A 416 -3.85 -6.32 15.93
C HIS A 416 -2.85 -5.19 15.61
N SER A 417 -2.37 -5.12 14.36
CA SER A 417 -1.44 -4.07 13.91
C SER A 417 -2.12 -2.71 13.65
N ASP A 418 -3.43 -2.57 13.93
CA ASP A 418 -4.29 -1.42 13.63
C ASP A 418 -3.62 -0.06 13.82
N TRP A 419 -2.93 0.13 14.94
CA TRP A 419 -2.28 1.39 15.30
C TRP A 419 -0.76 1.32 15.26
N THR A 420 -0.16 0.13 15.42
CA THR A 420 1.31 -0.01 15.44
C THR A 420 1.94 0.19 14.05
N LEU A 421 1.18 0.02 12.97
CA LEU A 421 1.62 0.36 11.61
C LEU A 421 1.87 1.87 11.38
N PHE A 422 1.29 2.75 12.21
CA PHE A 422 1.62 4.18 12.20
C PHE A 422 2.88 4.48 13.02
N GLU A 423 3.19 3.68 14.05
CA GLU A 423 4.46 3.77 14.79
C GLU A 423 5.64 3.22 13.98
N ASP A 424 5.45 2.07 13.29
CA ASP A 424 6.44 1.45 12.42
C ASP A 424 5.82 0.79 11.17
N GLY A 425 5.86 1.52 10.06
CA GLY A 425 5.47 1.01 8.74
C GLY A 425 6.39 -0.07 8.17
N ASP A 426 7.55 -0.38 8.77
CA ASP A 426 8.36 -1.54 8.38
C ASP A 426 7.71 -2.87 8.79
N ALA A 427 6.77 -2.84 9.75
CA ALA A 427 6.07 -4.01 10.26
C ALA A 427 7.01 -5.19 10.58
N GLN A 428 8.17 -4.89 11.20
CA GLN A 428 9.35 -5.76 11.22
C GLN A 428 9.04 -7.22 11.62
N SER A 429 8.31 -7.44 12.71
CA SER A 429 7.97 -8.79 13.17
C SER A 429 7.08 -9.57 12.21
N LYS A 430 6.23 -8.90 11.42
CA LYS A 430 5.31 -9.53 10.45
C LYS A 430 6.06 -9.90 9.19
N ILE A 431 6.78 -8.94 8.60
CA ILE A 431 7.65 -9.19 7.44
C ILE A 431 8.63 -10.32 7.74
N ARG A 432 9.31 -10.31 8.89
CA ARG A 432 10.30 -11.34 9.21
C ARG A 432 9.70 -12.74 9.40
N GLN A 433 8.43 -12.85 9.75
CA GLN A 433 7.71 -14.13 9.77
C GLN A 433 7.32 -14.66 8.37
N GLY A 434 7.47 -13.85 7.32
CA GLY A 434 6.96 -14.17 5.99
C GLY A 434 5.55 -13.64 5.70
N VAL A 435 5.00 -12.77 6.56
CA VAL A 435 3.69 -12.14 6.33
C VAL A 435 3.83 -11.03 5.31
N THR A 436 2.95 -11.03 4.32
CA THR A 436 2.85 -9.98 3.28
C THR A 436 1.52 -9.25 3.32
N THR A 437 0.51 -9.78 4.01
CA THR A 437 -0.82 -9.20 4.10
C THR A 437 -1.38 -9.43 5.50
N GLU A 438 -1.89 -8.38 6.15
CA GLU A 438 -2.55 -8.47 7.46
C GLU A 438 -4.04 -8.17 7.34
N ILE A 439 -4.87 -8.95 8.05
CA ILE A 439 -6.30 -8.71 8.21
C ILE A 439 -6.55 -8.23 9.65
N LEU A 440 -7.03 -6.99 9.74
CA LEU A 440 -7.14 -6.23 10.99
C LEU A 440 -8.58 -6.12 11.51
N GLY A 441 -8.68 -5.58 12.72
CA GLY A 441 -9.93 -5.22 13.36
C GLY A 441 -10.64 -6.42 14.00
N GLU A 442 -10.20 -6.89 15.16
CA GLU A 442 -10.96 -7.83 16.01
C GLU A 442 -11.88 -7.07 16.95
N GLY A 443 -13.18 -7.00 16.66
CA GLY A 443 -14.17 -6.40 17.55
C GLY A 443 -14.08 -4.88 17.66
N ALA A 444 -12.89 -4.29 17.62
CA ALA A 444 -12.62 -2.88 17.36
C ALA A 444 -11.73 -2.75 16.11
N SER A 445 -11.82 -1.64 15.39
CA SER A 445 -11.16 -1.37 14.11
C SER A 445 -10.69 0.09 14.01
N GLY A 446 -10.02 0.43 12.90
CA GLY A 446 -9.59 1.79 12.58
C GLY A 446 -10.70 2.85 12.66
N GLY A 447 -11.91 2.48 12.24
CA GLY A 447 -13.15 3.24 12.42
C GLY A 447 -14.38 2.34 12.21
N PRO A 448 -15.61 2.86 12.33
CA PRO A 448 -15.93 4.27 12.62
C PRO A 448 -15.64 4.69 14.06
N ASN A 449 -15.34 5.96 14.26
CA ASN A 449 -15.22 6.62 15.56
C ASN A 449 -16.07 7.91 15.48
N LEU A 450 -17.37 7.77 15.69
CA LEU A 450 -18.36 8.84 15.52
C LEU A 450 -19.20 9.06 16.78
N ASP A 451 -19.86 10.22 16.84
CA ASP A 451 -20.81 10.62 17.89
C ASP A 451 -20.30 10.39 19.33
N GLN A 452 -20.70 9.30 19.99
CA GLN A 452 -20.31 8.98 21.37
C GLN A 452 -18.89 8.36 21.48
N MET A 453 -18.26 8.01 20.36
CA MET A 453 -16.89 7.53 20.28
C MET A 453 -16.04 8.59 19.53
N PRO A 454 -15.19 9.38 20.21
CA PRO A 454 -14.47 10.46 19.55
C PRO A 454 -13.48 9.95 18.50
N ALA A 455 -13.39 10.69 17.39
CA ALA A 455 -12.42 10.42 16.34
C ALA A 455 -10.98 10.40 16.88
N LYS A 456 -10.18 9.46 16.38
CA LYS A 456 -8.76 9.33 16.73
C LYS A 456 -7.91 10.25 15.86
N GLU A 457 -6.72 10.57 16.33
CA GLU A 457 -5.74 11.35 15.56
C GLU A 457 -4.43 10.57 15.45
N VAL A 458 -3.82 10.59 14.27
CA VAL A 458 -2.49 10.01 13.99
C VAL A 458 -1.63 11.02 13.25
N ASP A 459 -0.37 11.16 13.65
CA ASP A 459 0.58 12.04 12.97
C ASP A 459 1.32 11.29 11.87
N ILE A 460 1.23 11.78 10.63
CA ILE A 460 1.94 11.21 9.47
C ILE A 460 2.79 12.31 8.86
N ASN A 461 4.11 12.10 8.83
CA ASN A 461 5.09 13.04 8.27
C ASN A 461 4.93 14.49 8.80
N GLY A 462 4.60 14.61 10.10
CA GLY A 462 4.36 15.91 10.75
C GLY A 462 3.01 16.56 10.49
N THR A 463 2.07 15.84 9.86
CA THR A 463 0.67 16.27 9.67
C THR A 463 -0.27 15.39 10.46
N THR A 464 -1.08 16.00 11.34
CA THR A 464 -2.12 15.29 12.09
C THR A 464 -3.31 14.94 11.19
N HIS A 465 -3.67 13.67 11.16
CA HIS A 465 -4.82 13.14 10.43
C HIS A 465 -5.87 12.60 11.41
N ARG A 466 -7.08 13.15 11.30
CA ARG A 466 -8.26 12.70 12.06
C ARG A 466 -8.91 11.50 11.37
N ILE A 467 -9.18 10.45 12.14
CA ILE A 467 -9.76 9.19 11.69
C ILE A 467 -11.15 9.03 12.33
N SER A 468 -12.19 9.34 11.54
CA SER A 468 -13.59 9.25 11.93
C SER A 468 -14.29 8.06 11.26
N THR A 469 -13.92 7.72 10.02
CA THR A 469 -14.43 6.53 9.30
C THR A 469 -13.34 5.48 9.06
N LEU A 470 -13.73 4.30 8.56
CA LEU A 470 -12.76 3.30 8.09
C LEU A 470 -12.05 3.77 6.81
N GLY A 471 -12.74 4.56 5.97
CA GLY A 471 -12.18 5.24 4.81
C GLY A 471 -11.06 6.22 5.19
N ASP A 472 -11.22 6.99 6.26
CA ASP A 472 -10.17 7.87 6.81
C ASP A 472 -8.95 7.05 7.23
N TYR A 473 -9.18 5.95 7.98
CA TYR A 473 -8.13 5.04 8.46
C TYR A 473 -7.30 4.47 7.31
N PHE A 474 -7.97 3.94 6.28
CA PHE A 474 -7.30 3.42 5.10
C PHE A 474 -6.54 4.51 4.32
N THR A 475 -7.11 5.71 4.20
CA THR A 475 -6.44 6.88 3.57
C THR A 475 -5.20 7.31 4.36
N ALA A 476 -5.22 7.17 5.69
CA ALA A 476 -4.08 7.42 6.55
C ALA A 476 -2.98 6.36 6.32
N LEU A 477 -3.32 5.07 6.27
CA LEU A 477 -2.35 4.01 5.96
C LEU A 477 -1.68 4.21 4.60
N GLU A 478 -2.46 4.53 3.56
CA GLU A 478 -1.97 4.84 2.20
C GLU A 478 -0.95 5.99 2.18
N LYS A 479 -1.06 6.97 3.09
CA LYS A 479 -0.12 8.08 3.26
C LYS A 479 1.10 7.75 4.12
N SER A 480 0.93 6.93 5.15
CA SER A 480 2.04 6.50 6.02
C SER A 480 3.01 5.54 5.33
N THR A 481 2.51 4.78 4.34
CA THR A 481 3.16 3.63 3.68
C THR A 481 3.52 2.49 4.65
N THR A 482 3.24 1.26 4.23
CA THR A 482 3.47 0.06 5.04
C THR A 482 4.15 -1.01 4.20
N SER A 483 4.86 -1.91 4.87
CA SER A 483 5.62 -2.99 4.20
C SER A 483 4.73 -4.18 3.85
N VAL A 484 3.69 -4.40 4.66
CA VAL A 484 2.61 -5.38 4.43
C VAL A 484 1.43 -4.74 3.70
N ASN A 485 0.69 -5.51 2.92
CA ASN A 485 -0.66 -5.13 2.53
C ASN A 485 -1.60 -5.18 3.74
N VAL A 486 -2.65 -4.36 3.73
CA VAL A 486 -3.59 -4.26 4.86
C VAL A 486 -5.03 -4.36 4.39
N ALA A 487 -5.81 -5.24 5.02
CA ALA A 487 -7.26 -5.27 4.94
C ALA A 487 -7.85 -5.20 6.37
N SER A 488 -9.13 -4.85 6.50
CA SER A 488 -9.79 -4.76 7.80
C SER A 488 -11.23 -5.24 7.74
N TYR A 489 -11.70 -5.84 8.82
CA TYR A 489 -13.12 -5.85 9.16
C TYR A 489 -13.52 -4.50 9.77
N VAL A 490 -14.82 -4.26 9.93
CA VAL A 490 -15.31 -3.26 10.89
C VAL A 490 -15.70 -3.97 12.19
N GLY A 491 -15.25 -3.44 13.32
CA GLY A 491 -15.49 -4.02 14.64
C GLY A 491 -16.84 -3.61 15.23
N ILE A 492 -17.56 -4.56 15.84
CA ILE A 492 -18.84 -4.30 16.52
C ILE A 492 -18.72 -3.25 17.64
N ASN A 493 -17.60 -3.19 18.35
CA ASN A 493 -17.37 -2.23 19.43
C ASN A 493 -17.37 -0.80 18.89
N ASN A 494 -16.79 -0.56 17.70
CA ASN A 494 -16.83 0.75 17.05
C ASN A 494 -18.26 1.17 16.68
N LEU A 495 -19.07 0.24 16.14
CA LEU A 495 -20.48 0.50 15.82
C LEU A 495 -21.28 0.79 17.09
N TRP A 496 -21.15 -0.08 18.10
CA TRP A 496 -21.88 0.00 19.36
C TRP A 496 -21.52 1.25 20.15
N GLN A 497 -20.22 1.57 20.29
CA GLN A 497 -19.76 2.73 21.04
C GLN A 497 -19.97 4.05 20.30
N SER A 498 -20.03 4.06 18.97
CA SER A 498 -20.41 5.28 18.26
C SER A 498 -21.86 5.67 18.58
N VAL A 499 -22.78 4.70 18.70
CA VAL A 499 -24.21 4.94 18.96
C VAL A 499 -24.53 5.01 20.46
N MET A 500 -24.23 3.96 21.23
CA MET A 500 -24.59 3.80 22.65
C MET A 500 -23.56 4.40 23.62
N GLY A 501 -22.39 4.81 23.13
CA GLY A 501 -21.27 5.26 23.96
C GLY A 501 -20.80 4.18 24.93
N GLN A 502 -20.97 4.45 26.22
CA GLN A 502 -20.59 3.55 27.32
C GLN A 502 -21.81 2.99 28.08
N SER A 503 -23.03 3.19 27.56
CA SER A 503 -24.25 2.61 28.17
C SER A 503 -24.34 1.10 27.93
N PHE A 504 -24.89 0.40 28.92
CA PHE A 504 -25.23 -1.02 28.87
C PHE A 504 -26.73 -1.26 28.66
N ASP A 505 -27.50 -0.19 28.48
CA ASP A 505 -28.90 -0.26 28.08
C ASP A 505 -29.07 -1.03 26.77
N ARG A 506 -30.28 -1.59 26.57
CA ARG A 506 -30.64 -2.17 25.28
C ARG A 506 -30.80 -1.05 24.24
N PRO A 507 -30.17 -1.15 23.05
CA PRO A 507 -30.43 -0.22 21.97
C PRO A 507 -31.90 -0.30 21.57
N SER A 508 -32.50 0.85 21.31
CA SER A 508 -33.80 0.97 20.65
C SER A 508 -33.70 0.59 19.17
N ASP A 509 -34.84 0.33 18.54
CA ASP A 509 -34.92 0.04 17.10
C ASP A 509 -34.20 1.10 16.25
N ALA A 510 -34.29 2.38 16.63
CA ALA A 510 -33.62 3.48 15.94
C ALA A 510 -32.09 3.44 16.08
N GLU A 511 -31.56 3.03 17.24
CA GLU A 511 -30.13 2.90 17.49
C GLU A 511 -29.55 1.67 16.76
N ILE A 512 -30.30 0.56 16.67
CA ILE A 512 -29.93 -0.59 15.83
C ILE A 512 -29.88 -0.19 14.34
N GLU A 513 -30.87 0.54 13.83
CA GLU A 513 -30.84 1.03 12.45
C GLU A 513 -29.69 2.04 12.21
N GLN A 514 -29.29 2.84 13.21
CA GLN A 514 -28.08 3.67 13.13
C GLN A 514 -26.81 2.81 13.03
N MET A 515 -26.67 1.76 13.85
CA MET A 515 -25.53 0.83 13.76
C MET A 515 -25.47 0.11 12.39
N LYS A 516 -26.62 -0.30 11.84
CA LYS A 516 -26.72 -0.86 10.48
C LYS A 516 -26.28 0.15 9.41
N GLY A 517 -26.64 1.42 9.55
CA GLY A 517 -26.19 2.50 8.67
C GLY A 517 -24.67 2.67 8.68
N LEU A 518 -24.08 2.77 9.89
CA LEU A 518 -22.63 2.86 10.07
C LEU A 518 -21.88 1.65 9.51
N LEU A 519 -22.43 0.45 9.68
CA LEU A 519 -21.90 -0.79 9.10
C LEU A 519 -21.95 -0.75 7.56
N ALA A 520 -23.07 -0.33 6.97
CA ALA A 520 -23.21 -0.19 5.53
C ALA A 520 -22.21 0.82 4.94
N ASP A 521 -21.92 1.91 5.64
CA ASP A 521 -20.91 2.89 5.22
C ASP A 521 -19.48 2.34 5.36
N ALA A 522 -19.15 1.61 6.43
CA ALA A 522 -17.87 0.94 6.56
C ALA A 522 -17.63 -0.13 5.47
N MET A 523 -18.68 -0.86 5.06
CA MET A 523 -18.61 -1.79 3.91
C MET A 523 -18.35 -1.05 2.59
N LYS A 524 -18.91 0.16 2.38
CA LYS A 524 -18.60 1.02 1.22
C LYS A 524 -17.17 1.57 1.24
N ASP A 525 -16.64 1.88 2.42
CA ASP A 525 -15.23 2.29 2.62
C ASP A 525 -14.23 1.16 2.28
N GLY A 526 -14.72 -0.09 2.24
CA GLY A 526 -13.98 -1.27 1.79
C GLY A 526 -13.76 -2.36 2.83
N ALA A 527 -14.49 -2.35 3.96
CA ALA A 527 -14.40 -3.43 4.95
C ALA A 527 -14.71 -4.82 4.34
N PHE A 528 -14.01 -5.83 4.82
CA PHE A 528 -14.22 -7.22 4.37
C PHE A 528 -15.42 -7.91 5.02
N GLY A 529 -15.99 -7.30 6.07
CA GLY A 529 -17.10 -7.84 6.85
C GLY A 529 -17.20 -7.20 8.23
N LEU A 530 -18.11 -7.73 9.05
CA LEU A 530 -18.22 -7.41 10.47
C LEU A 530 -17.33 -8.35 11.28
N SER A 531 -16.58 -7.82 12.23
CA SER A 531 -15.96 -8.61 13.29
C SER A 531 -16.57 -8.31 14.66
N SER A 532 -16.50 -9.29 15.57
CA SER A 532 -17.00 -9.10 16.93
C SER A 532 -16.14 -9.79 17.98
N GLN A 533 -16.01 -9.13 19.14
CA GLN A 533 -15.50 -9.72 20.38
C GLN A 533 -16.64 -9.73 21.39
N VAL A 534 -17.45 -10.80 21.38
CA VAL A 534 -18.69 -10.87 22.18
C VAL A 534 -18.50 -11.49 23.57
N MET A 535 -17.25 -11.68 23.99
CA MET A 535 -16.85 -12.20 25.29
C MET A 535 -16.89 -11.14 26.41
N THR A 536 -16.55 -9.88 26.11
CA THR A 536 -16.48 -8.77 27.07
C THR A 536 -17.25 -7.54 26.57
N PRO A 537 -17.70 -6.64 27.45
CA PRO A 537 -18.35 -5.40 27.02
C PRO A 537 -17.39 -4.52 26.19
N PRO A 538 -17.90 -3.73 25.23
CA PRO A 538 -19.32 -3.58 24.88
C PRO A 538 -19.86 -4.74 24.01
N GLY A 539 -19.00 -5.46 23.28
CA GLY A 539 -19.44 -6.51 22.34
C GLY A 539 -20.30 -7.61 22.97
N SER A 540 -20.06 -7.98 24.24
CA SER A 540 -20.88 -8.97 24.95
C SER A 540 -22.32 -8.54 25.23
N LEU A 541 -22.65 -7.25 25.07
CA LEU A 541 -24.01 -6.73 25.21
C LEU A 541 -24.89 -7.16 24.03
N ALA A 542 -24.31 -7.33 22.83
CA ALA A 542 -25.02 -7.78 21.65
C ALA A 542 -25.60 -9.20 21.84
N THR A 543 -26.88 -9.37 21.53
CA THR A 543 -27.53 -10.67 21.40
C THR A 543 -27.18 -11.33 20.07
N THR A 544 -27.47 -12.62 19.96
CA THR A 544 -27.50 -13.35 18.68
C THR A 544 -28.42 -12.66 17.65
N GLU A 545 -29.49 -11.97 18.07
CA GLU A 545 -30.38 -11.28 17.13
C GLU A 545 -29.75 -10.00 16.58
N ASP A 546 -29.12 -9.21 17.45
CA ASP A 546 -28.36 -8.01 17.04
C ASP A 546 -27.26 -8.40 16.04
N LEU A 547 -26.55 -9.50 16.30
CA LEU A 547 -25.54 -10.06 15.40
C LEU A 547 -26.13 -10.50 14.05
N VAL A 548 -27.28 -11.18 14.05
CA VAL A 548 -27.98 -11.58 12.81
C VAL A 548 -28.44 -10.36 12.00
N GLU A 549 -29.03 -9.36 12.67
CA GLU A 549 -29.53 -8.14 12.02
C GLU A 549 -28.41 -7.28 11.43
N LEU A 550 -27.25 -7.19 12.09
CA LEU A 550 -26.05 -6.57 11.54
C LEU A 550 -25.46 -7.41 10.39
N CYS A 551 -25.37 -8.74 10.53
CA CYS A 551 -24.82 -9.61 9.48
C CYS A 551 -25.69 -9.65 8.20
N LYS A 552 -27.01 -9.40 8.29
CA LYS A 552 -27.86 -9.19 7.11
C LYS A 552 -27.45 -7.96 6.28
N VAL A 553 -26.81 -6.95 6.88
CA VAL A 553 -26.17 -5.86 6.13
C VAL A 553 -24.90 -6.37 5.45
N VAL A 554 -24.05 -7.11 6.17
CA VAL A 554 -22.80 -7.69 5.61
C VAL A 554 -23.06 -8.57 4.38
N HIS A 555 -24.13 -9.37 4.39
CA HIS A 555 -24.57 -10.18 3.26
C HIS A 555 -24.78 -9.36 1.97
N GLN A 556 -25.39 -8.16 2.08
CA GLN A 556 -25.67 -7.28 0.93
C GLN A 556 -24.40 -6.78 0.23
N TYR A 557 -23.27 -6.80 0.95
CA TYR A 557 -21.94 -6.43 0.43
C TYR A 557 -21.04 -7.66 0.21
N HIS A 558 -21.59 -8.87 0.25
CA HIS A 558 -20.89 -10.16 0.11
C HIS A 558 -19.71 -10.33 1.08
N GLY A 559 -19.78 -9.70 2.26
CA GLY A 559 -18.75 -9.79 3.30
C GLY A 559 -18.87 -11.07 4.14
N ILE A 560 -18.06 -11.16 5.20
CA ILE A 560 -18.10 -12.28 6.16
C ILE A 560 -18.35 -11.80 7.59
N TYR A 561 -18.73 -12.73 8.47
CA TYR A 561 -18.77 -12.51 9.92
C TYR A 561 -17.54 -13.17 10.58
N SER A 562 -16.73 -12.39 11.29
CA SER A 562 -15.52 -12.86 11.98
C SER A 562 -15.72 -12.73 13.49
N THR A 563 -15.52 -13.78 14.29
CA THR A 563 -15.98 -13.74 15.69
C THR A 563 -15.05 -14.41 16.70
N HIS A 564 -14.63 -13.59 17.68
CA HIS A 564 -14.19 -14.03 18.98
C HIS A 564 -15.46 -14.29 19.81
N ILE A 565 -15.73 -15.59 19.94
CA ILE A 565 -16.99 -16.14 20.46
C ILE A 565 -17.21 -15.80 21.94
N ARG A 566 -18.48 -15.88 22.38
CA ARG A 566 -18.95 -15.35 23.67
C ARG A 566 -18.29 -15.96 24.90
N ASN A 567 -17.96 -17.24 24.83
CA ASN A 567 -17.29 -17.97 25.90
C ASN A 567 -16.39 -19.02 25.25
N GLU A 568 -15.11 -19.05 25.62
CA GLU A 568 -14.15 -20.00 25.07
C GLU A 568 -13.86 -21.19 26.02
N GLY A 569 -14.45 -21.16 27.21
CA GLY A 569 -14.25 -22.12 28.29
C GLY A 569 -15.39 -23.13 28.42
N THR A 570 -16.12 -23.07 29.53
CA THR A 570 -17.25 -23.97 29.82
C THR A 570 -18.47 -23.74 28.91
N GLY A 571 -18.63 -22.56 28.33
CA GLY A 571 -19.72 -22.20 27.40
C GLY A 571 -19.34 -22.28 25.91
N VAL A 572 -18.22 -22.94 25.57
CA VAL A 572 -17.67 -22.94 24.20
C VAL A 572 -18.61 -23.58 23.17
N PHE A 573 -19.32 -24.63 23.53
CA PHE A 573 -20.26 -25.31 22.63
C PHE A 573 -21.44 -24.41 22.23
N ASP A 574 -22.05 -23.71 23.20
CA ASP A 574 -23.13 -22.77 22.94
C ASP A 574 -22.65 -21.57 22.12
N SER A 575 -21.40 -21.15 22.33
CA SER A 575 -20.81 -19.99 21.64
C SER A 575 -20.41 -20.31 20.19
N VAL A 576 -19.97 -21.54 19.90
CA VAL A 576 -19.79 -22.05 18.53
C VAL A 576 -21.14 -22.24 17.85
N ALA A 577 -22.16 -22.73 18.56
CA ALA A 577 -23.52 -22.84 18.05
C ALA A 577 -24.12 -21.46 17.71
N GLU A 578 -23.87 -20.43 18.54
CA GLU A 578 -24.22 -19.04 18.25
C GLU A 578 -23.58 -18.53 16.95
N ALA A 579 -22.26 -18.69 16.79
CA ALA A 579 -21.54 -18.26 15.59
C ALA A 579 -22.09 -18.94 14.32
N ILE A 580 -22.37 -20.25 14.39
CA ILE A 580 -22.99 -21.01 13.31
C ILE A 580 -24.41 -20.49 13.01
N ALA A 581 -25.22 -20.23 14.05
CA ALA A 581 -26.58 -19.71 13.89
C ALA A 581 -26.60 -18.29 13.29
N VAL A 582 -25.63 -17.43 13.60
CA VAL A 582 -25.50 -16.11 12.95
C VAL A 582 -25.26 -16.28 11.45
N GLY A 583 -24.29 -17.11 11.05
CA GLY A 583 -23.99 -17.39 9.65
C GLY A 583 -25.17 -18.00 8.90
N GLU A 584 -25.84 -18.99 9.49
CA GLU A 584 -26.99 -19.70 8.92
C GLU A 584 -28.23 -18.81 8.77
N ARG A 585 -28.46 -17.85 9.69
CA ARG A 585 -29.64 -16.97 9.70
C ARG A 585 -29.46 -15.66 8.94
N ALA A 586 -28.22 -15.21 8.73
CA ALA A 586 -27.90 -14.02 7.95
C ALA A 586 -27.34 -14.34 6.55
N ASP A 587 -27.14 -15.62 6.22
CA ASP A 587 -26.53 -16.11 4.97
C ASP A 587 -25.14 -15.48 4.69
N VAL A 588 -24.28 -15.50 5.71
CA VAL A 588 -22.89 -15.01 5.63
C VAL A 588 -21.88 -16.11 5.95
N PRO A 589 -20.71 -16.14 5.29
CA PRO A 589 -19.58 -16.95 5.74
C PRO A 589 -19.15 -16.53 7.15
N VAL A 590 -18.67 -17.49 7.94
CA VAL A 590 -18.23 -17.28 9.33
C VAL A 590 -16.77 -17.70 9.48
N ASP A 591 -15.94 -16.85 10.08
CA ASP A 591 -14.65 -17.24 10.65
C ASP A 591 -14.70 -17.20 12.18
N ILE A 592 -14.57 -18.36 12.82
CA ILE A 592 -14.30 -18.42 14.26
C ILE A 592 -12.79 -18.22 14.43
N ILE A 593 -12.41 -17.00 14.76
CA ILE A 593 -11.01 -16.64 14.95
C ILE A 593 -10.44 -17.33 16.19
N HIS A 594 -9.11 -17.53 16.21
CA HIS A 594 -8.32 -18.14 17.28
C HIS A 594 -8.98 -19.32 18.05
N LEU A 595 -9.67 -20.21 17.32
CA LEU A 595 -10.48 -21.30 17.85
C LEU A 595 -9.72 -22.14 18.87
N LYS A 596 -10.26 -22.24 20.09
CA LYS A 596 -9.60 -22.87 21.22
C LYS A 596 -10.60 -23.43 22.22
N ILE A 597 -10.10 -24.24 23.15
CA ILE A 597 -10.75 -24.47 24.44
C ILE A 597 -9.88 -23.84 25.52
N ALA A 598 -10.49 -22.95 26.27
CA ALA A 598 -9.83 -21.92 27.04
C ALA A 598 -10.05 -22.06 28.56
N ASP A 599 -10.51 -23.22 29.02
CA ASP A 599 -10.75 -23.54 30.43
C ASP A 599 -10.29 -24.97 30.72
N GLN A 600 -9.52 -25.16 31.80
CA GLN A 600 -8.99 -26.46 32.22
C GLN A 600 -10.07 -27.54 32.43
N GLN A 601 -11.31 -27.15 32.76
CA GLN A 601 -12.42 -28.08 32.97
C GLN A 601 -12.96 -28.66 31.64
N SER A 602 -12.68 -27.99 30.52
CA SER A 602 -13.20 -28.34 29.19
C SER A 602 -12.15 -28.98 28.26
N TRP A 603 -10.88 -29.09 28.67
CA TRP A 603 -9.80 -29.62 27.82
C TRP A 603 -10.07 -31.06 27.34
N GLY A 604 -9.64 -31.35 26.11
CA GLY A 604 -9.86 -32.61 25.41
C GLY A 604 -11.20 -32.69 24.65
N LEU A 605 -12.06 -31.67 24.75
CA LEU A 605 -13.38 -31.65 24.11
C LEU A 605 -13.37 -31.08 22.67
N MET A 606 -12.22 -30.68 22.12
CA MET A 606 -12.14 -30.04 20.79
C MET A 606 -12.75 -30.89 19.67
N ARG A 607 -12.71 -32.23 19.81
CA ARG A 607 -13.39 -33.15 18.88
C ARG A 607 -14.88 -32.83 18.70
N GLY A 608 -15.59 -32.51 19.78
CA GLY A 608 -17.02 -32.17 19.70
C GLY A 608 -17.28 -30.83 19.00
N ILE A 609 -16.37 -29.87 19.13
CA ILE A 609 -16.41 -28.60 18.40
C ILE A 609 -16.18 -28.82 16.91
N ILE A 610 -15.17 -29.63 16.56
CA ILE A 610 -14.88 -30.04 15.18
C ILE A 610 -16.11 -30.72 14.56
N GLU A 611 -16.70 -31.70 15.25
CA GLU A 611 -17.91 -32.39 14.81
C GLU A 611 -19.08 -31.41 14.60
N MET A 612 -19.29 -30.43 15.50
CA MET A 612 -20.32 -29.40 15.36
C MET A 612 -20.12 -28.52 14.12
N ILE A 613 -18.89 -28.06 13.87
CA ILE A 613 -18.52 -27.26 12.69
C ILE A 613 -18.69 -28.09 11.40
N GLU A 614 -18.28 -29.36 11.41
CA GLU A 614 -18.46 -30.25 10.25
C GLU A 614 -19.93 -30.52 9.94
N GLN A 615 -20.78 -30.75 10.95
CA GLN A 615 -22.23 -30.89 10.74
C GLN A 615 -22.89 -29.60 10.25
N ALA A 616 -22.34 -28.42 10.54
CA ALA A 616 -22.80 -27.15 9.96
C ALA A 616 -22.39 -27.01 8.49
N ARG A 617 -21.16 -27.38 8.15
CA ARG A 617 -20.66 -27.38 6.77
C ARG A 617 -21.40 -28.39 5.88
N LEU A 618 -21.72 -29.57 6.41
CA LEU A 618 -22.48 -30.62 5.70
C LEU A 618 -23.91 -30.18 5.32
N ARG A 619 -24.54 -29.29 6.10
CA ARG A 619 -25.87 -28.74 5.79
C ARG A 619 -25.83 -27.41 5.01
N GLY A 620 -24.65 -26.93 4.63
CA GLY A 620 -24.45 -25.79 3.74
C GLY A 620 -23.95 -24.49 4.40
N VAL A 621 -23.78 -24.45 5.74
CA VAL A 621 -23.27 -23.25 6.42
C VAL A 621 -21.78 -23.10 6.16
N ASN A 622 -21.35 -21.98 5.57
CA ASN A 622 -19.93 -21.69 5.31
C ASN A 622 -19.22 -21.19 6.57
N VAL A 623 -19.08 -22.07 7.57
CA VAL A 623 -18.31 -21.81 8.79
C VAL A 623 -16.89 -22.38 8.66
N GLN A 624 -15.90 -21.57 9.04
CA GLN A 624 -14.47 -21.86 9.05
C GLN A 624 -13.86 -21.36 10.37
N ALA A 625 -12.56 -21.58 10.56
CA ALA A 625 -11.84 -21.07 11.72
C ALA A 625 -10.39 -20.66 11.40
N ASN A 626 -9.73 -20.02 12.36
CA ASN A 626 -8.27 -19.94 12.39
C ASN A 626 -7.71 -20.21 13.79
N VAL A 627 -6.43 -20.55 13.90
CA VAL A 627 -5.71 -20.76 15.16
C VAL A 627 -4.32 -20.13 15.14
N TYR A 628 -3.81 -19.75 16.32
CA TYR A 628 -2.38 -19.54 16.54
C TYR A 628 -1.74 -20.78 17.20
N PRO A 629 -0.47 -21.09 16.90
CA PRO A 629 0.20 -22.34 17.32
C PRO A 629 0.77 -22.28 18.75
N TYR A 630 -0.02 -21.86 19.74
CA TYR A 630 0.41 -21.66 21.13
C TYR A 630 -0.64 -22.12 22.15
N THR A 631 -0.21 -22.45 23.38
CA THR A 631 -1.07 -22.93 24.48
C THR A 631 -1.46 -21.84 25.49
N ARG A 632 -1.19 -20.58 25.15
CA ARG A 632 -1.47 -19.41 25.97
C ARG A 632 -2.18 -18.36 25.13
N GLY A 633 -3.16 -17.68 25.73
CA GLY A 633 -3.81 -16.51 25.15
C GLY A 633 -3.19 -15.22 25.67
N ASN A 634 -3.55 -14.07 25.09
CA ASN A 634 -3.28 -12.75 25.66
C ASN A 634 -4.57 -11.96 25.78
N ASN A 635 -4.81 -11.34 26.92
CA ASN A 635 -5.93 -10.44 27.17
C ASN A 635 -5.59 -9.51 28.35
N ASN A 636 -6.41 -8.52 28.64
CA ASN A 636 -6.21 -7.65 29.80
C ASN A 636 -6.68 -8.31 31.11
N LEU A 637 -6.09 -7.96 32.26
CA LEU A 637 -6.59 -8.36 33.58
C LEU A 637 -8.03 -7.90 33.83
N SER A 638 -8.47 -6.81 33.17
CA SER A 638 -9.86 -6.34 33.25
C SER A 638 -10.88 -7.37 32.74
N SER A 639 -10.48 -8.40 32.00
CA SER A 639 -11.35 -9.53 31.60
C SER A 639 -11.75 -10.46 32.76
N ILE A 640 -11.06 -10.40 33.91
CA ILE A 640 -11.48 -11.09 35.14
C ILE A 640 -12.36 -10.21 36.03
N ILE A 641 -12.69 -8.98 35.61
CA ILE A 641 -13.64 -8.14 36.33
C ILE A 641 -15.06 -8.40 35.80
N PRO A 642 -16.06 -8.63 36.67
CA PRO A 642 -17.44 -8.91 36.28
C PRO A 642 -18.02 -7.87 35.29
N PRO A 643 -18.77 -8.29 34.24
CA PRO A 643 -19.21 -7.39 33.17
C PRO A 643 -19.89 -6.11 33.67
N TRP A 644 -20.77 -6.19 34.67
CA TRP A 644 -21.50 -5.05 35.23
C TRP A 644 -20.60 -3.91 35.75
N ALA A 645 -19.37 -4.21 36.16
CA ALA A 645 -18.45 -3.19 36.69
C ALA A 645 -17.81 -2.33 35.59
N HIS A 646 -17.99 -2.68 34.31
CA HIS A 646 -17.51 -1.91 33.14
C HIS A 646 -18.54 -0.90 32.59
N GLU A 647 -19.77 -0.89 33.12
CA GLU A 647 -20.84 0.02 32.68
C GLU A 647 -20.48 1.50 32.93
N GLY A 648 -20.61 2.38 31.94
CA GLY A 648 -20.09 3.75 32.04
C GLY A 648 -18.55 3.82 31.93
N GLY A 649 -17.93 2.78 31.38
CA GLY A 649 -16.55 2.78 30.92
C GLY A 649 -15.48 2.86 32.02
N LYS A 650 -14.26 3.21 31.60
CA LYS A 650 -13.03 3.16 32.42
C LYS A 650 -13.14 3.98 33.71
N GLU A 651 -13.71 5.18 33.64
CA GLU A 651 -13.84 6.05 34.82
C GLU A 651 -14.75 5.42 35.89
N LYS A 652 -15.89 4.84 35.49
CA LYS A 652 -16.80 4.15 36.41
C LYS A 652 -16.26 2.81 36.90
N LEU A 653 -15.50 2.08 36.07
CA LEU A 653 -14.73 0.93 36.54
C LEU A 653 -13.73 1.33 37.66
N LEU A 654 -12.97 2.41 37.47
CA LEU A 654 -12.01 2.91 38.46
C LEU A 654 -12.68 3.46 39.73
N GLU A 655 -13.91 4.02 39.64
CA GLU A 655 -14.72 4.36 40.81
C GLU A 655 -15.14 3.10 41.59
N ARG A 656 -15.67 2.07 40.91
CA ARG A 656 -16.12 0.80 41.53
C ARG A 656 -14.96 0.03 42.16
N LEU A 657 -13.79 -0.03 41.52
CA LEU A 657 -12.58 -0.65 42.09
C LEU A 657 -12.13 0.00 43.41
N LYS A 658 -12.51 1.27 43.67
CA LYS A 658 -12.23 2.00 44.91
C LYS A 658 -13.34 1.89 45.96
N ASN A 659 -14.53 1.39 45.59
CA ASN A 659 -15.68 1.25 46.49
C ASN A 659 -15.65 -0.10 47.22
N PRO A 660 -15.58 -0.15 48.56
CA PRO A 660 -15.55 -1.41 49.31
C PRO A 660 -16.73 -2.35 49.01
N VAL A 661 -17.94 -1.82 48.85
CA VAL A 661 -19.14 -2.64 48.60
C VAL A 661 -19.09 -3.29 47.22
N ASP A 662 -18.60 -2.54 46.21
CA ASP A 662 -18.42 -3.08 44.87
C ASP A 662 -17.25 -4.08 44.82
N ARG A 663 -16.16 -3.86 45.57
CA ARG A 663 -15.05 -4.82 45.70
C ARG A 663 -15.52 -6.16 46.28
N ASP A 664 -16.29 -6.15 47.37
CA ASP A 664 -16.81 -7.38 47.99
C ASP A 664 -17.75 -8.14 47.04
N ARG A 665 -18.61 -7.42 46.31
CA ARG A 665 -19.43 -8.00 45.24
C ARG A 665 -18.57 -8.57 44.11
N MET A 666 -17.58 -7.83 43.63
CA MET A 666 -16.68 -8.29 42.56
C MET A 666 -15.90 -9.54 42.99
N LYS A 667 -15.41 -9.63 44.23
CA LYS A 667 -14.77 -10.86 44.75
C LYS A 667 -15.73 -12.05 44.69
N HIS A 668 -16.94 -11.89 45.23
CA HIS A 668 -17.95 -12.95 45.19
C HIS A 668 -18.25 -13.42 43.76
N ASP A 669 -18.47 -12.49 42.84
CA ASP A 669 -18.75 -12.77 41.43
C ASP A 669 -17.55 -13.44 40.72
N ILE A 670 -16.32 -13.00 41.00
CA ILE A 670 -15.07 -13.59 40.46
C ILE A 670 -14.90 -15.04 40.93
N GLU A 671 -15.17 -15.32 42.20
CA GLU A 671 -14.98 -16.65 42.78
C GLU A 671 -16.15 -17.61 42.51
N SER A 672 -17.37 -17.09 42.36
CA SER A 672 -18.59 -17.91 42.19
C SER A 672 -19.00 -18.04 40.73
N GLY A 673 -18.55 -17.11 39.87
CA GLY A 673 -18.98 -16.96 38.49
C GLY A 673 -20.32 -16.23 38.36
N ILE A 674 -20.57 -15.70 37.16
CA ILE A 674 -21.88 -15.19 36.73
C ILE A 674 -22.33 -16.04 35.55
N VAL A 675 -23.61 -16.41 35.48
CA VAL A 675 -24.15 -17.21 34.37
C VAL A 675 -23.88 -16.52 33.04
N GLY A 676 -23.23 -17.24 32.12
CA GLY A 676 -22.84 -16.75 30.79
C GLY A 676 -21.55 -15.93 30.74
N TRP A 677 -20.98 -15.49 31.87
CA TRP A 677 -19.71 -14.77 31.88
C TRP A 677 -18.51 -15.73 31.78
N TYR A 678 -17.61 -15.46 30.84
CA TYR A 678 -16.32 -16.13 30.76
C TYR A 678 -15.27 -15.39 31.59
N ASN A 679 -14.86 -15.98 32.70
CA ASN A 679 -13.85 -15.43 33.62
C ASN A 679 -12.49 -16.13 33.41
N HIS A 680 -11.46 -15.37 33.01
CA HIS A 680 -10.13 -15.95 32.76
C HIS A 680 -9.47 -16.49 34.03
N TYR A 681 -9.79 -15.98 35.23
CA TYR A 681 -9.24 -16.46 36.50
C TYR A 681 -9.68 -17.89 36.82
N THR A 682 -10.97 -18.21 36.62
CA THR A 682 -11.46 -19.59 36.77
C THR A 682 -10.95 -20.50 35.65
N ALA A 683 -10.79 -19.96 34.43
CA ALA A 683 -10.29 -20.71 33.28
C ALA A 683 -8.83 -21.18 33.42
N VAL A 684 -7.97 -20.38 34.08
CA VAL A 684 -6.63 -20.82 34.51
C VAL A 684 -6.63 -21.70 35.76
N GLY A 685 -7.78 -22.18 36.24
CA GLY A 685 -7.88 -23.04 37.42
C GLY A 685 -7.65 -22.30 38.75
N ARG A 686 -7.87 -20.98 38.80
CA ARG A 686 -7.60 -20.08 39.95
C ARG A 686 -6.11 -20.00 40.33
N ASP A 687 -5.23 -20.21 39.37
CA ASP A 687 -3.78 -20.25 39.57
C ASP A 687 -3.11 -18.96 39.04
N TRP A 688 -2.64 -18.12 39.96
CA TRP A 688 -1.95 -16.85 39.64
C TRP A 688 -0.57 -17.05 38.99
N GLU A 689 0.04 -18.24 39.05
CA GLU A 689 1.28 -18.55 38.30
C GLU A 689 1.03 -18.67 36.79
N ARG A 690 -0.23 -18.85 36.39
CA ARG A 690 -0.65 -19.04 34.99
C ARG A 690 -1.04 -17.74 34.30
N MET A 691 -0.82 -16.60 34.96
CA MET A 691 -1.13 -15.25 34.50
C MET A 691 0.15 -14.41 34.50
N LEU A 692 0.76 -14.22 33.33
CA LEU A 692 2.05 -13.52 33.16
C LEU A 692 1.83 -12.11 32.63
N ILE A 693 2.29 -11.08 33.34
CA ILE A 693 2.14 -9.68 32.94
C ILE A 693 2.95 -9.39 31.66
N SER A 694 2.25 -9.00 30.60
CA SER A 694 2.83 -8.61 29.31
C SER A 694 2.85 -7.09 29.06
N ALA A 695 2.14 -6.31 29.87
CA ALA A 695 2.13 -4.85 29.82
C ALA A 695 3.52 -4.23 30.02
N ASP A 696 3.70 -2.99 29.57
CA ASP A 696 4.93 -2.21 29.81
C ASP A 696 4.95 -1.57 31.20
N SER A 697 5.11 -2.40 32.22
CA SER A 697 5.15 -1.97 33.62
C SER A 697 6.38 -2.50 34.37
N ARG A 698 6.48 -2.16 35.66
CA ARG A 698 7.51 -2.70 36.57
C ARG A 698 7.39 -4.21 36.80
N TYR A 699 6.24 -4.80 36.47
CA TYR A 699 5.94 -6.23 36.67
C TYR A 699 6.01 -7.05 35.38
N ARG A 700 6.40 -6.46 34.24
CA ARG A 700 6.53 -7.17 32.96
C ARG A 700 7.38 -8.45 33.10
N GLY A 701 6.91 -9.53 32.51
CA GLY A 701 7.56 -10.86 32.59
C GLY A 701 7.42 -11.57 33.94
N LYS A 702 6.68 -11.01 34.91
CA LYS A 702 6.35 -11.71 36.17
C LYS A 702 4.99 -12.38 36.09
N THR A 703 4.81 -13.47 36.83
CA THR A 703 3.48 -14.04 37.10
C THR A 703 2.73 -13.18 38.11
N MET A 704 1.40 -13.20 38.09
CA MET A 704 0.57 -12.50 39.07
C MET A 704 0.85 -13.00 40.49
N GLN A 705 1.20 -14.28 40.66
CA GLN A 705 1.64 -14.81 41.96
C GLN A 705 2.89 -14.07 42.46
N ALA A 706 3.92 -13.91 41.61
CA ALA A 706 5.11 -13.14 41.96
C ALA A 706 4.81 -11.65 42.24
N VAL A 707 3.82 -11.05 41.58
CA VAL A 707 3.35 -9.68 41.89
C VAL A 707 2.67 -9.62 43.26
N ILE A 708 1.82 -10.59 43.58
CA ILE A 708 1.14 -10.70 44.88
C ILE A 708 2.17 -10.90 46.00
N ASP A 709 3.14 -11.79 45.83
CA ASP A 709 4.17 -12.01 46.85
C ASP A 709 5.11 -10.81 47.02
N GLU A 710 5.45 -10.08 45.95
CA GLU A 710 6.22 -8.84 46.05
C GLU A 710 5.43 -7.74 46.79
N ARG A 711 4.15 -7.55 46.47
CA ARG A 711 3.30 -6.51 47.09
C ARG A 711 2.93 -6.82 48.54
N THR A 712 2.84 -8.10 48.92
CA THR A 712 2.44 -8.55 50.27
C THR A 712 3.62 -8.91 51.19
N ALA A 713 4.86 -8.72 50.73
CA ALA A 713 6.07 -9.03 51.49
C ALA A 713 6.12 -8.26 52.83
N GLY A 714 6.15 -9.00 53.94
CA GLY A 714 6.22 -8.43 55.30
C GLY A 714 4.89 -7.93 55.88
N MET A 715 3.76 -8.15 55.21
CA MET A 715 2.42 -7.86 55.75
C MET A 715 1.88 -9.04 56.56
N ASP A 716 1.35 -8.77 57.76
CA ASP A 716 0.65 -9.74 58.60
C ASP A 716 -0.58 -9.09 59.25
N PRO A 717 -1.83 -9.54 58.96
CA PRO A 717 -2.16 -10.57 57.97
C PRO A 717 -1.83 -10.11 56.54
N LYS A 718 -1.59 -11.07 55.64
CA LYS A 718 -1.55 -10.78 54.20
C LYS A 718 -2.94 -10.29 53.73
N PRO A 719 -3.03 -9.27 52.85
CA PRO A 719 -4.27 -8.88 52.21
C PRO A 719 -4.74 -9.95 51.21
N ASP A 720 -6.00 -9.83 50.80
CA ASP A 720 -6.63 -10.69 49.79
C ASP A 720 -5.98 -10.51 48.41
N ALA A 721 -5.79 -11.60 47.65
CA ALA A 721 -5.16 -11.56 46.33
C ALA A 721 -5.97 -10.73 45.31
N LEU A 722 -7.30 -10.71 45.41
CA LEU A 722 -8.17 -9.90 44.57
C LEU A 722 -8.12 -8.43 44.95
N ASP A 723 -7.87 -8.09 46.22
CA ASP A 723 -7.58 -6.69 46.59
C ASP A 723 -6.27 -6.21 45.95
N VAL A 724 -5.23 -7.03 45.98
CA VAL A 724 -3.94 -6.71 45.32
C VAL A 724 -4.10 -6.53 43.81
N LEU A 725 -4.95 -7.35 43.17
CA LEU A 725 -5.35 -7.19 41.77
C LEU A 725 -6.09 -5.87 41.53
N PHE A 726 -7.10 -5.54 42.32
CA PHE A 726 -7.88 -4.31 42.14
C PHE A 726 -7.02 -3.06 42.30
N ASP A 727 -6.07 -3.08 43.23
CA ASP A 727 -5.14 -1.97 43.45
C ASP A 727 -4.14 -1.86 42.29
N LEU A 728 -3.63 -2.97 41.75
CA LEU A 728 -2.84 -2.99 40.51
C LEU A 728 -3.64 -2.41 39.33
N LEU A 729 -4.91 -2.77 39.17
CA LEU A 729 -5.78 -2.20 38.13
C LEU A 729 -5.99 -0.70 38.32
N ILE A 730 -6.10 -0.19 39.56
CA ILE A 730 -6.20 1.26 39.81
C ILE A 730 -4.90 1.99 39.45
N GLU A 731 -3.74 1.41 39.77
CA GLU A 731 -2.42 1.98 39.47
C GLU A 731 -2.12 2.02 37.97
N GLU A 732 -2.56 1.00 37.22
CA GLU A 732 -2.30 0.82 35.78
C GLU A 732 -3.52 1.28 34.93
N ASP A 733 -4.24 2.32 35.39
CA ASP A 733 -5.35 3.00 34.66
C ASP A 733 -6.43 2.03 34.12
N GLY A 734 -6.81 1.06 34.94
CA GLY A 734 -7.94 0.15 34.75
C GLY A 734 -7.64 -1.12 33.93
N SER A 735 -6.42 -1.31 33.41
CA SER A 735 -6.13 -2.43 32.52
C SER A 735 -4.64 -2.82 32.46
N VAL A 736 -4.36 -4.12 32.52
CA VAL A 736 -3.00 -4.67 32.40
C VAL A 736 -2.99 -5.85 31.43
N SER A 737 -2.32 -5.71 30.28
CA SER A 737 -2.12 -6.82 29.33
C SER A 737 -1.41 -7.99 30.01
N THR A 738 -1.96 -9.20 29.84
CA THR A 738 -1.56 -10.43 30.51
C THR A 738 -1.65 -11.64 29.58
N VAL A 739 -0.63 -12.51 29.61
CA VAL A 739 -0.63 -13.82 28.97
C VAL A 739 -1.21 -14.86 29.94
N TYR A 740 -2.24 -15.58 29.52
CA TYR A 740 -2.91 -16.61 30.31
C TYR A 740 -2.52 -18.00 29.82
N ALA A 741 -2.25 -18.97 30.70
CA ALA A 741 -1.94 -20.36 30.32
C ALA A 741 -3.16 -21.29 30.49
N HIS A 742 -4.05 -21.31 29.50
CA HIS A 742 -5.40 -21.90 29.62
C HIS A 742 -5.84 -22.80 28.44
N HIS A 743 -4.94 -23.18 27.52
CA HIS A 743 -5.25 -24.14 26.43
C HIS A 743 -4.35 -25.38 26.52
N GLU A 744 -4.79 -26.51 25.95
CA GLU A 744 -3.98 -27.74 25.78
C GLU A 744 -3.46 -27.85 24.33
N GLU A 745 -2.17 -28.18 24.14
CA GLU A 745 -1.58 -28.34 22.78
C GLU A 745 -2.30 -29.42 21.95
N ARG A 746 -2.81 -30.46 22.60
CA ARG A 746 -3.58 -31.53 21.95
C ARG A 746 -4.82 -31.01 21.23
N ASP A 747 -5.58 -30.13 21.87
CA ASP A 747 -6.79 -29.54 21.27
C ASP A 747 -6.44 -28.57 20.15
N MET A 748 -5.42 -27.72 20.34
CA MET A 748 -4.92 -26.82 19.30
C MET A 748 -4.43 -27.60 18.07
N ASN A 749 -3.76 -28.73 18.27
CA ASN A 749 -3.31 -29.62 17.19
C ASN A 749 -4.49 -30.26 16.45
N LEU A 750 -5.52 -30.72 17.16
CA LEU A 750 -6.73 -31.27 16.54
C LEU A 750 -7.44 -30.23 15.67
N ALA A 751 -7.54 -28.97 16.11
CA ALA A 751 -8.09 -27.88 15.32
C ALA A 751 -7.21 -27.58 14.09
N MET A 752 -5.89 -27.40 14.29
CA MET A 752 -4.93 -27.09 13.23
C MET A 752 -4.93 -28.11 12.08
N GLN A 753 -5.22 -29.40 12.36
CA GLN A 753 -5.30 -30.43 11.33
C GLN A 753 -6.51 -30.30 10.39
N GLN A 754 -7.59 -29.60 10.78
CA GLN A 754 -8.82 -29.57 9.99
C GLN A 754 -8.68 -28.73 8.71
N PRO A 755 -9.20 -29.16 7.55
CA PRO A 755 -8.98 -28.47 6.27
C PRO A 755 -9.63 -27.08 6.20
N TRP A 756 -10.64 -26.83 7.03
CA TRP A 756 -11.33 -25.53 7.17
C TRP A 756 -10.73 -24.62 8.25
N CYS A 757 -9.72 -25.10 8.99
CA CYS A 757 -9.00 -24.33 9.99
C CYS A 757 -7.69 -23.80 9.40
N SER A 758 -7.49 -22.49 9.51
CA SER A 758 -6.36 -21.74 8.94
C SER A 758 -5.47 -21.16 10.05
N ILE A 759 -4.45 -20.37 9.70
CA ILE A 759 -3.56 -19.73 10.68
C ILE A 759 -3.83 -18.22 10.74
N GLY A 760 -3.93 -17.69 11.95
CA GLY A 760 -3.90 -16.25 12.26
C GLY A 760 -3.04 -16.04 13.50
N SER A 761 -2.28 -14.95 13.58
CA SER A 761 -1.28 -14.77 14.63
C SER A 761 -1.84 -14.27 15.95
N ASP A 762 -2.95 -13.52 15.93
CA ASP A 762 -3.46 -12.75 17.08
C ASP A 762 -2.36 -11.79 17.63
N GLY A 763 -1.42 -11.38 16.77
CA GLY A 763 -0.30 -10.50 17.10
C GLY A 763 -0.41 -9.15 16.41
N SER A 764 0.30 -8.16 16.94
CA SER A 764 0.57 -6.87 16.29
C SER A 764 1.92 -6.86 15.59
N ALA A 765 2.10 -5.93 14.65
CA ALA A 765 3.39 -5.58 14.09
C ALA A 765 4.23 -4.86 15.16
N LEU A 766 5.30 -5.51 15.62
CA LEU A 766 6.25 -5.02 16.64
C LEU A 766 7.68 -5.06 16.11
N ALA A 767 8.60 -4.42 16.84
CA ALA A 767 10.04 -4.46 16.57
C ALA A 767 10.82 -4.75 17.85
N ILE A 768 12.04 -5.30 17.72
CA ILE A 768 12.95 -5.60 18.86
C ILE A 768 13.83 -4.40 19.25
N THR A 769 13.60 -3.24 18.61
CA THR A 769 14.28 -1.97 18.86
C THR A 769 13.29 -0.82 18.65
N GLY A 770 13.53 0.34 19.26
CA GLY A 770 12.68 1.52 19.12
C GLY A 770 11.44 1.47 20.02
N THR A 771 10.43 2.30 19.72
CA THR A 771 9.26 2.51 20.58
C THR A 771 8.38 1.27 20.77
N LEU A 772 8.35 0.37 19.77
CA LEU A 772 7.59 -0.89 19.83
C LEU A 772 8.27 -1.99 20.65
N SER A 773 9.51 -1.78 21.09
CA SER A 773 10.26 -2.73 21.93
C SER A 773 9.94 -2.56 23.43
N ARG A 774 8.66 -2.68 23.79
CA ARG A 774 8.11 -2.35 25.12
C ARG A 774 7.31 -3.48 25.76
N GLY A 775 7.31 -3.58 27.09
CA GLY A 775 6.62 -4.64 27.85
C GLY A 775 7.23 -6.03 27.70
N ASN A 776 6.38 -7.06 27.75
CA ASN A 776 6.75 -8.46 27.56
C ASN A 776 5.68 -9.17 26.71
N PRO A 777 5.56 -8.83 25.40
CA PRO A 777 4.46 -9.26 24.54
C PRO A 777 4.44 -10.79 24.33
N HIS A 778 3.29 -11.33 23.97
CA HIS A 778 3.17 -12.77 23.66
C HIS A 778 4.05 -13.16 22.44
N PRO A 779 4.79 -14.27 22.45
CA PRO A 779 5.72 -14.64 21.35
C PRO A 779 5.08 -14.80 19.96
N ARG A 780 3.75 -15.03 19.91
CA ARG A 780 2.93 -15.01 18.67
C ARG A 780 3.14 -13.77 17.78
N ASN A 781 3.50 -12.63 18.37
CA ASN A 781 3.85 -11.39 17.64
C ASN A 781 5.06 -11.57 16.69
N PHE A 782 5.96 -12.50 16.99
CA PHE A 782 7.23 -12.71 16.26
C PHE A 782 7.40 -14.12 15.68
N GLY A 783 6.64 -15.12 16.14
CA GLY A 783 6.94 -16.53 15.85
C GLY A 783 5.87 -17.37 15.14
N THR A 784 4.63 -16.90 14.97
CA THR A 784 3.48 -17.70 14.51
C THR A 784 3.75 -18.56 13.26
N PHE A 785 4.04 -17.95 12.11
CA PHE A 785 4.19 -18.68 10.84
C PHE A 785 5.45 -19.56 10.81
N PRO A 786 6.63 -19.06 11.26
CA PRO A 786 7.84 -19.89 11.43
C PRO A 786 7.66 -21.06 12.40
N ARG A 787 6.81 -20.93 13.42
CA ARG A 787 6.48 -22.00 14.37
C ARG A 787 5.65 -23.10 13.71
N VAL A 788 4.68 -22.76 12.85
CA VAL A 788 3.94 -23.75 12.05
C VAL A 788 4.91 -24.54 11.17
N LEU A 789 5.77 -23.86 10.41
CA LEU A 789 6.74 -24.50 9.50
C LEU A 789 7.82 -25.30 10.25
N GLY A 790 8.36 -24.74 11.32
CA GLY A 790 9.47 -25.33 12.06
C GLY A 790 9.07 -26.44 13.03
N ARG A 791 8.02 -26.22 13.82
CA ARG A 791 7.55 -27.20 14.82
C ARG A 791 6.54 -28.16 14.24
N TYR A 792 5.45 -27.66 13.67
CA TYR A 792 4.31 -28.50 13.31
C TYR A 792 4.49 -29.23 11.97
N VAL A 793 5.20 -28.64 11.00
CA VAL A 793 5.59 -29.34 9.75
C VAL A 793 6.89 -30.13 9.94
N ARG A 794 8.04 -29.48 10.19
CA ARG A 794 9.34 -30.17 10.18
C ARG A 794 9.55 -31.13 11.36
N GLN A 795 9.28 -30.71 12.59
CA GLN A 795 9.62 -31.49 13.79
C GLN A 795 8.55 -32.52 14.18
N GLN A 796 7.27 -32.12 14.23
CA GLN A 796 6.16 -32.97 14.66
C GLN A 796 5.47 -33.71 13.50
N GLN A 797 5.63 -33.24 12.26
CA GLN A 797 4.95 -33.80 11.07
C GLN A 797 3.42 -33.89 11.21
N LEU A 798 2.82 -32.91 11.93
CA LEU A 798 1.39 -32.84 12.24
C LEU A 798 0.54 -32.57 10.98
N ILE A 799 1.07 -31.75 10.08
CA ILE A 799 0.53 -31.36 8.76
C ILE A 799 1.67 -31.27 7.75
N THR A 800 1.38 -31.40 6.45
CA THR A 800 2.40 -31.29 5.40
C THR A 800 2.80 -29.83 5.14
N LEU A 801 3.90 -29.63 4.41
CA LEU A 801 4.38 -28.30 4.02
C LEU A 801 3.35 -27.56 3.14
N GLU A 802 2.74 -28.28 2.20
CA GLU A 802 1.72 -27.79 1.28
C GLU A 802 0.45 -27.39 2.02
N GLN A 803 0.02 -28.21 2.99
CA GLN A 803 -1.11 -27.91 3.86
C GLN A 803 -0.83 -26.67 4.73
N ALA A 804 0.36 -26.57 5.32
CA ALA A 804 0.74 -25.41 6.12
C ALA A 804 0.76 -24.13 5.28
N VAL A 805 1.41 -24.14 4.11
CA VAL A 805 1.42 -22.99 3.21
C VAL A 805 0.00 -22.62 2.79
N GLN A 806 -0.84 -23.57 2.35
CA GLN A 806 -2.25 -23.32 2.01
C GLN A 806 -3.02 -22.65 3.14
N LYS A 807 -2.86 -23.14 4.38
CA LYS A 807 -3.49 -22.61 5.61
C LYS A 807 -3.01 -21.21 6.00
N MET A 808 -1.87 -20.78 5.48
CA MET A 808 -1.26 -19.47 5.71
C MET A 808 -1.39 -18.55 4.49
N THR A 809 -1.90 -19.03 3.34
CA THR A 809 -1.98 -18.27 2.08
C THR A 809 -3.38 -18.34 1.47
N SER A 810 -3.65 -19.30 0.58
CA SER A 810 -4.86 -19.31 -0.25
C SER A 810 -6.13 -19.56 0.56
N LEU A 811 -6.08 -20.35 1.64
CA LEU A 811 -7.23 -20.58 2.51
C LEU A 811 -7.66 -19.28 3.18
N ASN A 812 -6.70 -18.46 3.62
CA ASN A 812 -6.96 -17.16 4.20
C ASN A 812 -7.46 -16.16 3.16
N ALA A 813 -6.76 -16.02 2.02
CA ALA A 813 -7.18 -15.12 0.96
C ALA A 813 -8.60 -15.43 0.45
N ALA A 814 -8.90 -16.71 0.18
CA ALA A 814 -10.22 -17.14 -0.31
C ALA A 814 -11.34 -16.97 0.73
N LYS A 815 -11.06 -17.11 2.03
CA LYS A 815 -12.09 -16.98 3.09
C LYS A 815 -12.78 -15.61 3.07
N ILE A 816 -12.03 -14.54 2.79
CA ILE A 816 -12.54 -13.17 2.70
C ILE A 816 -12.78 -12.69 1.25
N GLY A 817 -12.45 -13.52 0.25
CA GLY A 817 -12.66 -13.21 -1.16
C GLY A 817 -11.55 -12.38 -1.82
N ILE A 818 -10.31 -12.46 -1.33
CA ILE A 818 -9.13 -11.96 -2.03
C ILE A 818 -8.64 -13.07 -2.97
N TYR A 819 -8.70 -12.82 -4.29
CA TYR A 819 -8.39 -13.82 -5.33
C TYR A 819 -7.18 -13.48 -6.20
N ASP A 820 -6.62 -12.29 -6.04
CA ASP A 820 -5.45 -11.78 -6.77
C ASP A 820 -4.12 -11.92 -6.00
N ARG A 821 -4.18 -12.57 -4.82
CA ARG A 821 -3.07 -12.84 -3.89
C ARG A 821 -3.21 -14.25 -3.29
N GLY A 822 -2.21 -14.70 -2.53
CA GLY A 822 -2.26 -15.96 -1.77
C GLY A 822 -2.05 -17.24 -2.59
N VAL A 823 -1.78 -17.13 -3.90
CA VAL A 823 -1.42 -18.24 -4.80
C VAL A 823 -0.30 -17.78 -5.74
N LEU A 824 0.70 -18.61 -6.00
CA LEU A 824 1.71 -18.34 -7.03
C LEU A 824 1.14 -18.71 -8.40
N ARG A 825 0.69 -17.70 -9.17
CA ARG A 825 0.16 -17.88 -10.51
C ARG A 825 0.41 -16.65 -11.38
N PRO A 826 0.75 -16.80 -12.68
CA PRO A 826 0.86 -15.67 -13.60
C PRO A 826 -0.40 -14.78 -13.62
N GLY A 827 -0.19 -13.47 -13.64
CA GLY A 827 -1.22 -12.44 -13.54
C GLY A 827 -1.57 -12.00 -12.12
N LEU A 828 -1.20 -12.77 -11.08
CA LEU A 828 -1.46 -12.41 -9.68
C LEU A 828 -0.35 -11.49 -9.12
N PHE A 829 -0.64 -10.80 -8.01
CA PHE A 829 0.35 -10.00 -7.31
C PHE A 829 1.53 -10.84 -6.84
N ALA A 830 2.74 -10.29 -6.98
CA ALA A 830 3.97 -10.90 -6.51
C ALA A 830 4.18 -10.64 -5.00
N ASP A 831 3.29 -11.20 -4.18
CA ASP A 831 3.51 -11.41 -2.75
C ASP A 831 4.10 -12.81 -2.56
N ILE A 832 5.36 -12.91 -2.12
CA ILE A 832 6.13 -14.16 -2.08
C ILE A 832 7.00 -14.22 -0.82
N THR A 833 7.00 -15.38 -0.16
CA THR A 833 7.91 -15.70 0.94
C THR A 833 8.83 -16.83 0.53
N ILE A 834 10.14 -16.63 0.70
CA ILE A 834 11.19 -17.61 0.41
C ILE A 834 11.87 -18.01 1.72
N PHE A 835 11.91 -19.31 2.01
CA PHE A 835 12.43 -19.81 3.28
C PHE A 835 13.18 -21.13 3.14
N ASP A 836 14.12 -21.40 4.06
CA ASP A 836 14.78 -22.69 4.17
C ASP A 836 13.90 -23.63 5.03
N PRO A 837 13.33 -24.70 4.46
CA PRO A 837 12.50 -25.64 5.21
C PRO A 837 13.28 -26.37 6.32
N LYS A 838 14.62 -26.43 6.24
CA LYS A 838 15.46 -27.12 7.23
C LYS A 838 15.69 -26.30 8.49
N THR A 839 15.74 -24.97 8.38
CA THR A 839 16.11 -24.07 9.49
C THR A 839 14.97 -23.21 10.01
N VAL A 840 13.92 -22.95 9.22
CA VAL A 840 12.79 -22.07 9.62
C VAL A 840 12.21 -22.45 10.99
N ILE A 841 12.18 -21.51 11.95
CA ILE A 841 11.71 -21.75 13.32
C ILE A 841 11.45 -20.43 14.07
N ASP A 842 10.53 -20.44 15.02
CA ASP A 842 10.35 -19.38 16.03
C ASP A 842 11.53 -19.31 17.02
N GLN A 843 11.91 -18.10 17.42
CA GLN A 843 12.88 -17.87 18.49
C GLN A 843 12.25 -17.22 19.74
N ALA A 844 11.24 -16.37 19.55
CA ALA A 844 10.52 -15.72 20.65
C ALA A 844 9.90 -16.73 21.63
N THR A 845 10.06 -16.47 22.92
CA THR A 845 9.50 -17.27 24.02
C THR A 845 8.59 -16.40 24.92
N TYR A 846 8.03 -16.99 25.98
CA TYR A 846 7.22 -16.23 26.95
C TYR A 846 8.05 -15.33 27.87
N ASP A 847 9.25 -15.78 28.21
CA ASP A 847 10.14 -15.11 29.17
C ASP A 847 11.15 -14.19 28.46
N ASP A 848 11.35 -14.41 27.16
CA ASP A 848 12.17 -13.59 26.27
C ASP A 848 11.48 -13.51 24.87
N PRO A 849 10.57 -12.55 24.65
CA PRO A 849 9.73 -12.50 23.45
C PRO A 849 10.32 -11.69 22.29
N PHE A 850 11.33 -10.84 22.52
CA PHE A 850 11.87 -9.91 21.52
C PHE A 850 12.96 -10.55 20.64
N HIS A 851 12.62 -11.67 20.00
CA HIS A 851 13.50 -12.36 19.06
C HIS A 851 12.85 -12.56 17.70
N TYR A 852 13.55 -12.13 16.65
CA TYR A 852 13.20 -12.52 15.29
C TYR A 852 13.49 -14.00 15.05
N ASN A 853 12.61 -14.60 14.26
CA ASN A 853 12.66 -15.99 13.82
C ASN A 853 13.79 -16.24 12.80
N LEU A 854 14.16 -17.51 12.62
CA LEU A 854 15.20 -17.93 11.66
C LEU A 854 14.57 -18.48 10.37
N GLY A 855 15.38 -18.55 9.32
CA GLY A 855 15.13 -19.33 8.09
C GLY A 855 14.13 -18.73 7.09
N ILE A 856 13.55 -17.56 7.35
CA ILE A 856 12.89 -16.75 6.32
C ILE A 856 13.98 -15.92 5.62
N HIS A 857 14.25 -16.22 4.34
CA HIS A 857 15.36 -15.61 3.59
C HIS A 857 14.94 -14.42 2.75
N TYR A 858 13.73 -14.43 2.18
CA TYR A 858 13.24 -13.28 1.42
C TYR A 858 11.74 -13.13 1.60
N VAL A 859 11.30 -11.87 1.59
CA VAL A 859 9.89 -11.50 1.49
C VAL A 859 9.77 -10.43 0.44
N ILE A 860 8.88 -10.70 -0.52
CA ILE A 860 8.55 -9.84 -1.64
C ILE A 860 7.08 -9.45 -1.47
N VAL A 861 6.79 -8.15 -1.56
CA VAL A 861 5.42 -7.61 -1.47
C VAL A 861 5.19 -6.72 -2.68
N ASN A 862 4.10 -6.97 -3.42
CA ASN A 862 3.82 -6.28 -4.70
C ASN A 862 5.04 -6.20 -5.63
N GLY A 863 5.81 -7.29 -5.74
CA GLY A 863 6.98 -7.42 -6.62
C GLY A 863 8.29 -6.82 -6.09
N GLN A 864 8.28 -6.06 -5.00
CA GLN A 864 9.48 -5.47 -4.41
C GLN A 864 10.03 -6.30 -3.25
N VAL A 865 11.35 -6.48 -3.18
CA VAL A 865 12.00 -7.20 -2.08
C VAL A 865 12.01 -6.31 -0.83
N VAL A 866 11.22 -6.70 0.17
CA VAL A 866 11.05 -6.03 1.46
C VAL A 866 12.01 -6.60 2.52
N LEU A 867 12.25 -7.91 2.46
CA LEU A 867 13.23 -8.60 3.30
C LEU A 867 14.28 -9.29 2.42
N ASP A 868 15.56 -9.07 2.75
CA ASP A 868 16.72 -9.75 2.16
C ASP A 868 17.58 -10.31 3.30
N HIS A 869 17.50 -11.62 3.47
CA HIS A 869 17.98 -12.34 4.65
C HIS A 869 17.47 -11.68 5.93
N ASP A 870 18.32 -11.45 6.94
CA ASP A 870 17.93 -10.82 8.20
C ASP A 870 17.77 -9.29 8.12
N LYS A 871 17.69 -8.70 6.91
CA LYS A 871 17.63 -7.24 6.71
C LYS A 871 16.36 -6.80 5.99
N HIS A 872 15.64 -5.90 6.64
CA HIS A 872 14.60 -5.11 5.99
C HIS A 872 15.26 -4.16 4.99
N THR A 873 14.72 -4.03 3.78
CA THR A 873 15.30 -3.19 2.72
C THR A 873 14.92 -1.71 2.82
N GLY A 874 13.95 -1.40 3.70
CA GLY A 874 13.32 -0.06 3.78
C GLY A 874 12.23 0.18 2.72
N ALA A 875 11.99 -0.78 1.82
CA ALA A 875 10.89 -0.70 0.87
C ALA A 875 9.55 -0.91 1.59
N ARG A 876 8.60 0.01 1.40
CA ARG A 876 7.23 -0.05 1.93
C ARG A 876 6.19 -0.15 0.80
N PRO A 877 6.16 -1.25 0.03
CA PRO A 877 5.33 -1.38 -1.17
C PRO A 877 3.90 -1.87 -0.88
N GLY A 878 3.55 -2.07 0.39
CA GLY A 878 2.27 -2.57 0.85
C GLY A 878 1.12 -1.65 0.49
N ARG A 879 -0.05 -2.24 0.22
CA ARG A 879 -1.25 -1.52 -0.21
C ARG A 879 -2.41 -1.83 0.72
N VAL A 880 -3.28 -0.84 0.93
CA VAL A 880 -4.62 -1.13 1.44
C VAL A 880 -5.37 -1.95 0.39
N ILE A 881 -5.94 -3.07 0.81
CA ILE A 881 -6.85 -3.89 0.03
C ILE A 881 -8.26 -3.54 0.52
N ARG A 882 -9.12 -3.10 -0.40
CA ARG A 882 -10.52 -2.75 -0.13
C ARG A 882 -11.42 -3.79 -0.78
N LYS A 883 -12.46 -4.23 -0.09
CA LYS A 883 -13.47 -5.10 -0.69
C LYS A 883 -14.19 -4.35 -1.81
N SER A 884 -14.28 -4.97 -2.99
CA SER A 884 -15.04 -4.42 -4.11
C SER A 884 -16.54 -4.56 -3.87
N THR A 885 -17.31 -3.53 -4.23
CA THR A 885 -18.78 -3.47 -4.12
C THR A 885 -19.49 -3.89 -5.42
N ARG A 886 -18.79 -4.60 -6.32
CA ARG A 886 -19.28 -5.05 -7.64
C ARG A 886 -19.62 -6.53 -7.67
#